data_AF-A1SZ93-F1
#
_entry.id   AF-A1SZ93-F1
#
_cell.length_a   1.000
_cell.length_b   1.000
_cell.length_c   1.000
_cell.angle_alpha   90.00
_cell.angle_beta   90.00
_cell.angle_gamma   90.00
#
_symmetry.space_group_name_H-M   'P 1'
#
loop_
_entity.id
_entity.type
_entity.pdbx_description
1 polymer ?
#
loop_
_entity_poly.entity_id
_entity_poly.type
_entity_poly.pdbx_seq_one_letter_code
_entity_poly.pdbx_strand_id
1 'polypeptide(L)'
;MLTTTLRHIIVVPENISDENCTFFQRYSHEIATSYQWVFDALSTVPHDVLEPFLDSVSYAKSKVAGSSLDVYMIKSDLLRESHIDFDREFNILWSSEETFLQVKASEELFKYKPLHITSYKTKEAEFIGNFSPESLNETINDFIYRVLSEMDKSQTVDDILSIVSSESKKNHTKFKFEPLNHNCTRPLYKTLTGYGFYAEKCEDIKPSNNIEQHVKGMTNLSKLIDDIRSELQIPSHMIKNDAIIYCMSMCSFLYKQNSSLWNEIYRKLDKPKRDFLKNAIIRNKLFSNFTISNAEVFNPYDDPIISGLLRERQTELNLFASVATIVGVNQFAPALRLPNGVMLHHDLLKNILSLICNPSRKSHRNLNAKLKNYSETLKKEIGQELLDASLKNKNKILTMCDFPIEWINIDGFPIMFTHEISRIPTTPGNLCSQLALTGQRIILPYDAFKDILIISSFKSFDPIKGHLNSSLEYFKSNGFYDNLNIVEVNVDSESELISELNKFQGNIVIFDCHGNHGGEKEHGWLCIGDEKVDVWSLANKSRIPPIIILSACSTHPIDGSHASVANGLFRCGAVSVIGTYAPIRADHAGQFVARLLHRVAVFIPFIVKNRTITWREVISGFLKMSYSTDVLSYMAEDMKMLTKEQYRDIHNQANYIINSNAPEWTSKFISLISEKIGKDESEVKELIADNFQFVETMLYSQLGRPENIIICE
;
A
#
# COMPACT_ATOMS: atom_id res chain seq x y z
N MET A 1 14.16 8.99 23.91
CA MET A 1 13.35 10.11 23.37
C MET A 1 11.90 9.70 23.57
N LEU A 2 11.10 10.49 24.27
CA LEU A 2 9.69 10.17 24.52
C LEU A 2 8.93 10.13 23.20
N THR A 3 8.15 9.08 22.97
CA THR A 3 7.19 9.01 21.87
C THR A 3 5.77 9.26 22.40
N THR A 4 5.00 10.07 21.69
CA THR A 4 3.56 10.28 21.98
C THR A 4 2.68 9.23 21.31
N THR A 5 3.25 8.28 20.57
CA THR A 5 2.47 7.26 19.86
C THR A 5 1.87 6.26 20.84
N LEU A 6 0.56 6.01 20.73
CA LEU A 6 -0.10 4.91 21.44
C LEU A 6 0.13 3.62 20.65
N ARG A 7 0.76 2.65 21.30
CA ARG A 7 1.10 1.36 20.68
C ARG A 7 -0.01 0.35 20.96
N HIS A 8 -0.71 -0.07 19.92
CA HIS A 8 -1.79 -1.06 20.01
C HIS A 8 -1.27 -2.45 19.61
N ILE A 9 -1.19 -3.34 20.59
CA ILE A 9 -0.65 -4.69 20.44
C ILE A 9 -1.81 -5.68 20.38
N ILE A 10 -2.11 -6.20 19.19
CA ILE A 10 -3.14 -7.21 19.01
C ILE A 10 -2.51 -8.58 19.18
N VAL A 11 -2.83 -9.26 20.27
CA VAL A 11 -2.25 -10.56 20.59
C VAL A 11 -3.14 -11.65 20.04
N VAL A 12 -2.62 -12.38 19.06
CA VAL A 12 -3.35 -13.41 18.33
C VAL A 12 -2.85 -14.82 18.72
N PRO A 13 -3.65 -15.89 18.59
CA PRO A 13 -3.25 -17.24 19.03
C PRO A 13 -2.00 -17.80 18.32
N GLU A 14 -1.36 -18.80 18.93
CA GLU A 14 -0.18 -19.49 18.38
C GLU A 14 -0.51 -20.29 17.11
N ASN A 15 -1.70 -20.90 17.07
CA ASN A 15 -2.14 -21.84 16.03
C ASN A 15 -2.64 -21.17 14.75
N ILE A 16 -2.16 -19.96 14.46
CA ILE A 16 -2.45 -19.29 13.21
C ILE A 16 -1.59 -19.94 12.12
N SER A 17 -2.13 -20.96 11.48
CA SER A 17 -1.49 -21.61 10.33
C SER A 17 -1.91 -20.94 9.03
N ASP A 18 -1.02 -20.95 8.03
CA ASP A 18 -1.34 -20.56 6.65
C ASP A 18 -2.42 -21.48 6.01
N GLU A 19 -2.68 -22.63 6.64
CA GLU A 19 -3.69 -23.60 6.23
C GLU A 19 -5.11 -23.19 6.69
N ASN A 20 -5.26 -22.64 7.89
CA ASN A 20 -6.55 -22.23 8.47
C ASN A 20 -6.89 -20.75 8.19
N CYS A 21 -7.03 -20.42 6.91
CA CYS A 21 -7.34 -19.06 6.46
C CYS A 21 -8.65 -19.00 5.67
N THR A 22 -9.30 -17.84 5.68
CA THR A 22 -10.51 -17.57 4.90
C THR A 22 -10.30 -17.86 3.41
N PHE A 23 -11.36 -18.30 2.75
CA PHE A 23 -11.30 -18.87 1.41
C PHE A 23 -10.81 -17.88 0.36
N PHE A 24 -11.20 -16.60 0.43
CA PHE A 24 -10.99 -15.69 -0.69
C PHE A 24 -9.83 -14.71 -0.52
N GLN A 25 -9.65 -14.14 0.67
CA GLN A 25 -8.56 -13.20 0.95
C GLN A 25 -7.46 -13.79 1.84
N ARG A 26 -7.64 -15.01 2.36
CA ARG A 26 -6.67 -15.67 3.24
C ARG A 26 -6.34 -14.84 4.49
N TYR A 27 -7.36 -14.28 5.13
CA TYR A 27 -7.22 -13.86 6.53
C TYR A 27 -7.14 -15.10 7.41
N SER A 28 -6.40 -15.08 8.51
CA SER A 28 -6.52 -16.18 9.48
C SER A 28 -7.93 -16.25 10.01
N HIS A 29 -8.45 -17.47 10.17
CA HIS A 29 -9.83 -17.67 10.60
C HIS A 29 -10.10 -16.93 11.92
N GLU A 30 -9.19 -17.05 12.88
CA GLU A 30 -9.28 -16.42 14.20
C GLU A 30 -9.35 -14.89 14.11
N ILE A 31 -8.53 -14.27 13.25
CA ILE A 31 -8.55 -12.82 13.04
C ILE A 31 -9.91 -12.40 12.46
N ALA A 32 -10.39 -13.13 11.46
CA ALA A 32 -11.67 -12.83 10.80
C ALA A 32 -12.87 -13.00 11.74
N THR A 33 -12.88 -14.00 12.61
CA THR A 33 -14.05 -14.31 13.45
C THR A 33 -14.02 -13.68 14.84
N SER A 34 -12.84 -13.56 15.45
CA SER A 34 -12.70 -13.26 16.89
C SER A 34 -12.12 -11.88 17.18
N TYR A 35 -11.51 -11.21 16.18
CA TYR A 35 -10.82 -9.93 16.37
C TYR A 35 -11.48 -8.75 15.63
N GLN A 36 -12.56 -8.95 14.86
CA GLN A 36 -13.25 -7.86 14.15
C GLN A 36 -13.58 -6.66 15.05
N TRP A 37 -14.01 -6.91 16.29
CA TRP A 37 -14.33 -5.87 17.26
C TRP A 37 -13.11 -4.99 17.62
N VAL A 38 -11.90 -5.53 17.59
CA VAL A 38 -10.66 -4.78 17.83
C VAL A 38 -10.45 -3.78 16.70
N PHE A 39 -10.57 -4.20 15.44
CA PHE A 39 -10.44 -3.30 14.28
C PHE A 39 -11.52 -2.22 14.26
N ASP A 40 -12.73 -2.56 14.70
CA ASP A 40 -13.81 -1.59 14.82
C ASP A 40 -13.52 -0.57 15.94
N ALA A 41 -12.98 -1.00 17.08
CA ALA A 41 -12.55 -0.11 18.16
C ALA A 41 -11.39 0.81 17.73
N LEU A 42 -10.38 0.24 17.06
CA LEU A 42 -9.24 0.98 16.49
C LEU A 42 -9.65 2.08 15.51
N SER A 43 -10.83 1.98 14.89
CA SER A 43 -11.35 3.06 14.04
C SER A 43 -11.83 4.31 14.80
N THR A 44 -11.89 4.24 16.14
CA THR A 44 -12.47 5.28 17.00
C THR A 44 -11.60 5.72 18.17
N VAL A 45 -10.69 4.87 18.64
CA VAL A 45 -9.77 5.20 19.73
C VAL A 45 -8.60 6.05 19.23
N PRO A 46 -7.95 6.85 20.11
CA PRO A 46 -6.76 7.61 19.73
C PRO A 46 -5.59 6.68 19.37
N HIS A 47 -4.72 7.15 18.48
CA HIS A 47 -3.46 6.50 18.11
C HIS A 47 -2.21 7.28 18.59
N ASP A 48 -2.44 8.44 19.20
CA ASP A 48 -1.42 9.31 19.77
C ASP A 48 -2.00 9.97 21.04
N VAL A 49 -1.15 10.12 22.04
CA VAL A 49 -1.43 10.64 23.38
C VAL A 49 -2.14 11.99 23.35
N LEU A 50 -1.82 12.84 22.35
CA LEU A 50 -2.39 14.18 22.26
C LEU A 50 -3.79 14.19 21.64
N GLU A 51 -4.13 13.21 20.79
CA GLU A 51 -5.35 13.20 19.97
C GLU A 51 -6.68 13.44 20.71
N PRO A 52 -6.89 12.89 21.92
CA PRO A 52 -8.12 13.12 22.67
C PRO A 52 -8.31 14.59 23.09
N PHE A 53 -7.21 15.33 23.23
CA PHE A 53 -7.15 16.65 23.85
C PHE A 53 -6.95 17.78 22.81
N LEU A 54 -6.85 17.44 21.52
CA LEU A 54 -6.78 18.43 20.44
C LEU A 54 -8.16 18.93 20.05
N ASP A 55 -8.28 20.24 19.78
CA ASP A 55 -9.42 20.80 19.08
C ASP A 55 -9.54 20.19 17.66
N SER A 56 -10.67 20.37 17.00
CA SER A 56 -10.93 19.79 15.66
C SER A 56 -9.85 20.15 14.62
N VAL A 57 -9.41 21.40 14.59
CA VAL A 57 -8.43 21.90 13.59
C VAL A 57 -7.05 21.33 13.89
N SER A 58 -6.64 21.36 15.15
CA SER A 58 -5.37 20.80 15.63
C SER A 58 -5.31 19.28 15.43
N TYR A 59 -6.42 18.58 15.69
CA TYR A 59 -6.58 17.15 15.41
C TYR A 59 -6.36 16.86 13.92
N ALA A 60 -7.08 17.56 13.03
CA ALA A 60 -6.92 17.36 11.59
C ALA A 60 -5.49 17.69 11.13
N LYS A 61 -4.88 18.78 11.63
CA LYS A 61 -3.50 19.13 11.31
C LYS A 61 -2.52 18.02 11.66
N SER A 62 -2.62 17.48 12.87
CA SER A 62 -1.78 16.35 13.32
C SER A 62 -1.94 15.15 12.39
N LYS A 63 -3.19 14.75 12.10
CA LYS A 63 -3.49 13.58 11.26
C LYS A 63 -3.02 13.75 9.81
N VAL A 64 -3.27 14.91 9.19
CA VAL A 64 -2.84 15.19 7.80
C VAL A 64 -1.32 15.24 7.70
N ALA A 65 -0.65 15.84 8.68
CA ALA A 65 0.81 15.87 8.79
C ALA A 65 1.39 14.46 9.02
N GLY A 66 0.56 13.46 9.29
CA GLY A 66 0.88 12.05 9.31
C GLY A 66 1.29 11.55 10.69
N SER A 67 0.39 11.69 11.66
CA SER A 67 0.48 11.03 12.97
C SER A 67 0.91 9.56 12.82
N SER A 68 1.67 9.08 13.79
CA SER A 68 2.09 7.68 13.82
C SER A 68 0.87 6.76 13.88
N LEU A 69 1.00 5.59 13.26
CA LEU A 69 0.07 4.48 13.40
C LEU A 69 0.91 3.27 13.76
N ASP A 70 0.73 2.76 14.97
CA ASP A 70 1.51 1.65 15.50
C ASP A 70 0.58 0.58 16.04
N VAL A 71 -0.05 -0.12 15.11
CA VAL A 71 -0.88 -1.30 15.38
C VAL A 71 -0.15 -2.50 14.82
N TYR A 72 0.24 -3.44 15.66
CA TYR A 72 0.84 -4.69 15.21
C TYR A 72 0.12 -5.90 15.79
N MET A 73 0.03 -6.93 14.98
CA MET A 73 -0.41 -8.25 15.39
C MET A 73 0.81 -9.07 15.79
N ILE A 74 0.77 -9.69 16.97
CA ILE A 74 1.83 -10.58 17.45
C ILE A 74 1.21 -11.88 17.94
N LYS A 75 1.85 -13.00 17.59
CA LYS A 75 1.43 -14.31 18.11
C LYS A 75 1.71 -14.38 19.62
N SER A 76 0.84 -15.04 20.37
CA SER A 76 0.93 -15.12 21.83
C SER A 76 2.24 -15.76 22.33
N ASP A 77 2.83 -16.68 21.57
CA ASP A 77 4.13 -17.30 21.88
C ASP A 77 5.30 -16.30 21.79
N LEU A 78 5.21 -15.32 20.89
CA LEU A 78 6.25 -14.31 20.66
C LEU A 78 6.19 -13.12 21.63
N LEU A 79 5.17 -13.06 22.50
CA LEU A 79 4.98 -11.97 23.47
C LEU A 79 6.09 -11.86 24.52
N ARG A 80 6.90 -12.90 24.72
CA ARG A 80 7.98 -12.93 25.73
C ARG A 80 9.37 -12.85 25.12
N GLU A 81 9.45 -12.76 23.80
CA GLU A 81 10.71 -12.68 23.07
C GLU A 81 11.13 -11.21 22.85
N SER A 82 12.33 -10.99 22.33
CA SER A 82 12.87 -9.65 22.03
C SER A 82 12.18 -8.96 20.83
N HIS A 83 10.95 -9.34 20.52
CA HIS A 83 10.12 -8.81 19.44
C HIS A 83 9.29 -7.60 19.87
N ILE A 84 9.15 -7.37 21.18
CA ILE A 84 8.49 -6.20 21.75
C ILE A 84 9.51 -5.38 22.53
N ASP A 85 9.56 -4.08 22.24
CA ASP A 85 10.23 -3.11 23.10
C ASP A 85 9.37 -2.85 24.35
N PHE A 86 9.68 -3.49 25.47
CA PHE A 86 8.92 -3.37 26.72
C PHE A 86 9.14 -2.06 27.47
N ASP A 87 10.12 -1.24 27.05
CA ASP A 87 10.45 0.02 27.70
C ASP A 87 9.57 1.19 27.24
N ARG A 88 8.84 1.02 26.12
CA ARG A 88 7.89 2.02 25.63
C ARG A 88 6.79 2.31 26.64
N GLU A 89 6.37 3.56 26.68
CA GLU A 89 5.49 4.11 27.72
C GLU A 89 4.02 3.71 27.51
N PHE A 90 3.46 4.00 26.32
CA PHE A 90 2.03 3.92 26.09
C PHE A 90 1.63 2.66 25.32
N ASN A 91 1.35 1.58 26.06
CA ASN A 91 0.97 0.28 25.51
C ASN A 91 -0.49 -0.08 25.80
N ILE A 92 -1.22 -0.45 24.76
CA ILE A 92 -2.57 -1.00 24.85
C ILE A 92 -2.55 -2.43 24.28
N LEU A 93 -2.86 -3.40 25.12
CA LEU A 93 -2.91 -4.82 24.77
C LEU A 93 -4.36 -5.21 24.44
N TRP A 94 -4.57 -5.85 23.29
CA TRP A 94 -5.86 -6.38 22.86
C TRP A 94 -5.81 -7.90 22.82
N SER A 95 -6.71 -8.56 23.54
CA SER A 95 -6.75 -10.03 23.60
C SER A 95 -8.16 -10.59 23.42
N SER A 96 -8.26 -11.81 22.89
CA SER A 96 -9.49 -12.60 22.97
C SER A 96 -9.56 -13.37 24.30
N GLU A 97 -10.61 -14.17 24.47
CA GLU A 97 -10.70 -15.18 25.53
C GLU A 97 -9.57 -16.21 25.45
N GLU A 98 -9.19 -16.62 24.24
CA GLU A 98 -8.14 -17.62 24.02
C GLU A 98 -6.74 -17.11 24.38
N THR A 99 -6.45 -15.83 24.13
CA THR A 99 -5.12 -15.24 24.38
C THR A 99 -5.00 -14.54 25.73
N PHE A 100 -6.09 -14.44 26.50
CA PHE A 100 -6.16 -13.66 27.74
C PHE A 100 -5.05 -14.01 28.74
N LEU A 101 -4.85 -15.31 29.03
CA LEU A 101 -3.90 -15.75 30.05
C LEU A 101 -2.44 -15.41 29.69
N GLN A 102 -2.06 -15.59 28.43
CA GLN A 102 -0.72 -15.25 27.95
C GLN A 102 -0.47 -13.74 28.00
N VAL A 103 -1.45 -12.93 27.59
CA VAL A 103 -1.37 -11.47 27.67
C VAL A 103 -1.28 -11.01 29.11
N LYS A 104 -2.10 -11.58 30.00
CA LYS A 104 -2.09 -11.22 31.41
C LYS A 104 -0.73 -11.47 32.05
N ALA A 105 -0.12 -12.60 31.73
CA ALA A 105 1.20 -12.96 32.21
C ALA A 105 2.34 -12.15 31.57
N SER A 106 2.12 -11.43 30.46
CA SER A 106 3.15 -10.58 29.85
C SER A 106 3.11 -9.13 30.35
N GLU A 107 2.05 -8.69 31.05
CA GLU A 107 1.93 -7.33 31.57
C GLU A 107 3.10 -6.93 32.47
N GLU A 108 3.65 -7.88 33.24
CA GLU A 108 4.77 -7.65 34.17
C GLU A 108 6.10 -7.35 33.47
N LEU A 109 6.21 -7.66 32.17
CA LEU A 109 7.41 -7.40 31.38
C LEU A 109 7.52 -5.92 30.99
N PHE A 110 6.40 -5.20 30.94
CA PHE A 110 6.38 -3.79 30.53
C PHE A 110 6.85 -2.88 31.65
N LYS A 111 7.75 -1.95 31.32
CA LYS A 111 8.24 -0.93 32.25
C LYS A 111 7.11 -0.11 32.88
N TYR A 112 6.11 0.25 32.08
CA TYR A 112 4.88 0.90 32.52
C TYR A 112 3.71 -0.06 32.32
N LYS A 113 2.86 -0.19 33.35
CA LYS A 113 1.73 -1.13 33.29
C LYS A 113 0.83 -0.79 32.08
N PRO A 114 0.63 -1.72 31.13
CA PRO A 114 -0.18 -1.48 29.94
C PRO A 114 -1.68 -1.41 30.27
N LEU A 115 -2.47 -0.85 29.35
CA LEU A 115 -3.92 -0.99 29.35
C LEU A 115 -4.32 -2.28 28.63
N HIS A 116 -4.84 -3.28 29.34
CA HIS A 116 -5.27 -4.55 28.76
C HIS A 116 -6.79 -4.54 28.54
N ILE A 117 -7.19 -4.53 27.26
CA ILE A 117 -8.59 -4.64 26.82
C ILE A 117 -8.83 -6.05 26.25
N THR A 118 -9.90 -6.71 26.69
CA THR A 118 -10.16 -8.10 26.32
C THR A 118 -11.63 -8.38 26.03
N SER A 119 -11.88 -9.38 25.18
CA SER A 119 -13.22 -9.98 25.04
C SER A 119 -13.52 -11.03 26.11
N TYR A 120 -12.57 -11.36 26.99
CA TYR A 120 -12.79 -12.26 28.12
C TYR A 120 -13.51 -11.53 29.26
N LYS A 121 -14.62 -12.09 29.76
CA LYS A 121 -15.35 -11.48 30.88
C LYS A 121 -14.61 -11.71 32.20
N THR A 122 -13.80 -10.75 32.61
CA THR A 122 -12.99 -10.79 33.84
C THR A 122 -13.02 -9.45 34.61
N LYS A 123 -12.48 -9.45 35.83
CA LYS A 123 -12.17 -8.24 36.62
C LYS A 123 -10.69 -7.88 36.59
N GLU A 124 -9.85 -8.73 36.00
CA GLU A 124 -8.39 -8.57 36.00
C GLU A 124 -7.87 -7.70 34.84
N ALA A 125 -8.75 -7.40 33.87
CA ALA A 125 -8.50 -6.58 32.69
C ALA A 125 -9.82 -5.90 32.26
N GLU A 126 -9.74 -4.95 31.33
CA GLU A 126 -10.89 -4.20 30.84
C GLU A 126 -11.71 -5.02 29.84
N PHE A 127 -12.90 -5.47 30.25
CA PHE A 127 -13.79 -6.24 29.38
C PHE A 127 -14.51 -5.32 28.39
N ILE A 128 -14.27 -5.51 27.09
CA ILE A 128 -14.80 -4.65 26.02
C ILE A 128 -16.33 -4.52 26.05
N GLY A 129 -17.05 -5.57 26.46
CA GLY A 129 -18.51 -5.57 26.52
C GLY A 129 -19.11 -4.63 27.57
N ASN A 130 -18.28 -4.02 28.44
CA ASN A 130 -18.71 -3.00 29.40
C ASN A 130 -18.68 -1.57 28.83
N PHE A 131 -18.09 -1.36 27.65
CA PHE A 131 -17.82 -0.02 27.14
C PHE A 131 -18.72 0.38 25.98
N SER A 132 -19.16 1.63 26.03
CA SER A 132 -19.50 2.42 24.84
C SER A 132 -18.23 2.98 24.19
N PRO A 133 -18.27 3.48 22.94
CA PRO A 133 -17.13 4.18 22.34
C PRO A 133 -16.62 5.36 23.19
N GLU A 134 -17.51 6.10 23.85
CA GLU A 134 -17.16 7.24 24.69
C GLU A 134 -16.45 6.80 25.97
N SER A 135 -17.02 5.86 26.71
CA SER A 135 -16.41 5.34 27.95
C SER A 135 -15.10 4.59 27.72
N LEU A 136 -14.92 3.95 26.55
CA LEU A 136 -13.63 3.38 26.17
C LEU A 136 -12.57 4.46 25.97
N ASN A 137 -12.92 5.58 25.33
CA ASN A 137 -12.01 6.71 25.16
C ASN A 137 -11.66 7.36 26.50
N GLU A 138 -12.62 7.52 27.41
CA GLU A 138 -12.37 8.01 28.77
C GLU A 138 -11.37 7.11 29.50
N THR A 139 -11.53 5.79 29.40
CA THR A 139 -10.60 4.82 30.01
C THR A 139 -9.19 4.93 29.42
N ILE A 140 -9.06 5.16 28.11
CA ILE A 140 -7.76 5.38 27.47
C ILE A 140 -7.14 6.71 27.91
N ASN A 141 -7.94 7.76 28.09
CA ASN A 141 -7.47 9.04 28.59
C ASN A 141 -6.91 8.88 30.01
N ASP A 142 -7.63 8.21 30.91
CA ASP A 142 -7.16 7.94 32.28
C ASP A 142 -5.86 7.13 32.28
N PHE A 143 -5.73 6.16 31.37
CA PHE A 143 -4.49 5.42 31.15
C PHE A 143 -3.33 6.35 30.77
N ILE A 144 -3.55 7.27 29.81
CA ILE A 144 -2.56 8.25 29.37
C ILE A 144 -2.09 9.12 30.55
N TYR A 145 -3.03 9.67 31.33
CA TYR A 145 -2.73 10.50 32.50
C TYR A 145 -1.91 9.76 33.54
N ARG A 146 -2.27 8.50 33.82
CA ARG A 146 -1.57 7.66 34.78
C ARG A 146 -0.11 7.45 34.35
N VAL A 147 0.12 7.05 33.11
CA VAL A 147 1.49 6.80 32.60
C VAL A 147 2.31 8.09 32.63
N LEU A 148 1.77 9.22 32.16
CA LEU A 148 2.47 10.51 32.21
C LEU A 148 2.84 10.93 33.65
N SER A 149 2.01 10.60 34.64
CA SER A 149 2.26 10.92 36.05
C SER A 149 3.31 10.01 36.70
N GLU A 150 3.51 8.79 36.17
CA GLU A 150 4.53 7.84 36.61
C GLU A 150 5.92 8.13 36.01
N MET A 151 5.98 8.90 34.93
CA MET A 151 7.21 9.25 34.23
C MET A 151 8.09 10.24 35.01
N ASP A 152 9.40 10.17 34.77
CA ASP A 152 10.35 11.17 35.26
C ASP A 152 10.01 12.56 34.71
N LYS A 153 10.02 13.57 35.60
CA LYS A 153 9.77 14.95 35.22
C LYS A 153 10.80 15.42 34.20
N SER A 154 10.30 15.92 33.09
CA SER A 154 11.07 16.56 32.04
C SER A 154 10.22 17.63 31.39
N GLN A 155 10.86 18.62 30.75
CA GLN A 155 10.14 19.67 30.03
C GLN A 155 9.12 19.09 29.04
N THR A 156 9.49 18.03 28.32
CA THR A 156 8.60 17.38 27.35
C THR A 156 7.37 16.76 28.00
N VAL A 157 7.53 16.11 29.16
CA VAL A 157 6.41 15.54 29.91
C VAL A 157 5.51 16.64 30.45
N ASP A 158 6.09 17.73 30.96
CA ASP A 158 5.34 18.89 31.46
C ASP A 158 4.55 19.58 30.33
N ASP A 159 5.14 19.70 29.13
CA ASP A 159 4.48 20.24 27.94
C ASP A 159 3.28 19.37 27.53
N ILE A 160 3.44 18.04 27.49
CA ILE A 160 2.35 17.11 27.17
C ILE A 160 1.26 17.19 28.23
N LEU A 161 1.61 17.17 29.52
CA LEU A 161 0.66 17.29 30.62
C LEU A 161 -0.13 18.59 30.55
N SER A 162 0.48 19.70 30.10
CA SER A 162 -0.21 20.98 29.92
C SER A 162 -1.29 20.93 28.84
N ILE A 163 -1.03 20.22 27.73
CA ILE A 163 -2.00 20.03 26.64
C ILE A 163 -3.10 19.08 27.09
N VAL A 164 -2.71 17.96 27.69
CA VAL A 164 -3.61 16.91 28.17
C VAL A 164 -4.58 17.49 29.21
N SER A 165 -4.09 18.33 30.13
CA SER A 165 -4.89 19.01 31.15
C SER A 165 -5.71 20.20 30.62
N SER A 166 -5.60 20.55 29.33
CA SER A 166 -6.34 21.67 28.75
C SER A 166 -7.81 21.30 28.47
N GLU A 167 -8.74 22.24 28.66
CA GLU A 167 -10.17 22.02 28.36
C GLU A 167 -10.52 22.13 26.86
N SER A 168 -9.58 21.86 25.97
CA SER A 168 -9.82 21.92 24.53
C SER A 168 -10.85 20.87 24.11
N LYS A 169 -11.96 21.33 23.52
CA LYS A 169 -13.06 20.45 23.07
C LYS A 169 -13.19 20.49 21.56
N LYS A 170 -13.43 19.30 20.98
CA LYS A 170 -13.79 19.17 19.57
C LYS A 170 -15.17 19.80 19.32
N ASN A 171 -15.32 20.41 18.15
CA ASN A 171 -16.60 20.97 17.73
C ASN A 171 -17.59 19.85 17.43
N HIS A 172 -18.78 19.88 18.02
CA HIS A 172 -19.85 18.96 17.65
C HIS A 172 -20.66 19.54 16.48
N THR A 173 -20.40 19.05 15.26
CA THR A 173 -21.04 19.56 14.04
C THR A 173 -21.98 18.52 13.44
N LYS A 174 -23.28 18.83 13.35
CA LYS A 174 -24.23 17.95 12.67
C LYS A 174 -23.98 17.98 11.16
N PHE A 175 -24.01 16.82 10.51
CA PHE A 175 -24.00 16.75 9.05
C PHE A 175 -25.20 17.49 8.43
N LYS A 176 -24.96 18.18 7.31
CA LYS A 176 -26.01 18.87 6.54
C LYS A 176 -26.87 17.92 5.68
N PHE A 177 -26.56 16.63 5.69
CA PHE A 177 -27.26 15.56 4.98
C PHE A 177 -27.20 14.29 5.81
N GLU A 178 -28.12 13.34 5.57
CA GLU A 178 -28.03 12.01 6.20
C GLU A 178 -26.92 11.21 5.48
N PRO A 179 -25.81 10.86 6.16
CA PRO A 179 -24.76 10.07 5.55
C PRO A 179 -25.26 8.65 5.27
N LEU A 180 -24.74 8.05 4.21
CA LEU A 180 -25.10 6.69 3.83
C LEU A 180 -24.29 5.68 4.64
N ASN A 181 -24.94 4.65 5.15
CA ASN A 181 -24.34 3.55 5.88
C ASN A 181 -23.97 2.41 4.93
N HIS A 182 -22.67 2.30 4.62
CA HIS A 182 -22.14 1.23 3.78
C HIS A 182 -20.62 1.08 3.96
N ASN A 183 -20.06 -0.09 3.65
CA ASN A 183 -18.61 -0.34 3.72
C ASN A 183 -17.75 0.55 2.79
N CYS A 184 -18.38 1.25 1.84
CA CYS A 184 -17.69 2.22 0.97
C CYS A 184 -17.68 3.65 1.53
N THR A 185 -18.64 4.01 2.38
CA THR A 185 -18.75 5.34 2.99
C THR A 185 -18.20 5.38 4.41
N ARG A 186 -18.16 4.23 5.10
CA ARG A 186 -17.67 4.11 6.48
C ARG A 186 -16.28 4.73 6.69
N PRO A 187 -15.26 4.50 5.84
CA PRO A 187 -13.96 5.13 6.03
C PRO A 187 -14.01 6.66 6.02
N LEU A 188 -14.76 7.27 5.10
CA LEU A 188 -14.88 8.72 5.02
C LEU A 188 -15.71 9.30 6.17
N TYR A 189 -16.82 8.65 6.51
CA TYR A 189 -17.68 9.05 7.62
C TYR A 189 -16.89 9.06 8.93
N LYS A 190 -16.16 7.98 9.23
CA LYS A 190 -15.38 7.86 10.47
C LYS A 190 -14.25 8.89 10.56
N THR A 191 -13.58 9.20 9.45
CA THR A 191 -12.60 10.30 9.38
C THR A 191 -13.19 11.62 9.91
N LEU A 192 -14.41 11.94 9.49
CA LEU A 192 -15.11 13.16 9.91
C LEU A 192 -15.61 13.10 11.35
N THR A 193 -15.98 11.92 11.87
CA THR A 193 -16.35 11.78 13.29
C THR A 193 -15.19 12.13 14.24
N GLY A 194 -13.96 11.79 13.88
CA GLY A 194 -12.77 12.17 14.66
C GLY A 194 -12.54 13.69 14.75
N TYR A 195 -13.01 14.44 13.75
CA TYR A 195 -13.03 15.91 13.72
C TYR A 195 -14.18 16.51 14.55
N GLY A 196 -15.19 15.70 14.90
CA GLY A 196 -16.37 16.10 15.67
C GLY A 196 -17.67 16.20 14.85
N PHE A 197 -17.69 15.71 13.61
CA PHE A 197 -18.95 15.56 12.89
C PHE A 197 -19.80 14.42 13.45
N TYR A 198 -21.11 14.58 13.45
CA TYR A 198 -22.05 13.53 13.85
C TYR A 198 -23.34 13.56 13.03
N ALA A 199 -24.01 12.41 12.94
CA ALA A 199 -25.34 12.27 12.39
C ALA A 199 -26.27 11.63 13.43
N GLU A 200 -27.50 12.14 13.54
CA GLU A 200 -28.55 11.51 14.36
C GLU A 200 -29.05 10.21 13.72
N LYS A 201 -28.98 10.14 12.39
CA LYS A 201 -29.43 9.02 11.59
C LYS A 201 -28.54 8.86 10.36
N CYS A 202 -28.28 7.61 10.01
CA CYS A 202 -27.68 7.23 8.72
C CYS A 202 -28.73 6.48 7.89
N GLU A 203 -28.68 6.64 6.57
CA GLU A 203 -29.54 5.86 5.65
C GLU A 203 -28.76 4.69 5.05
N ASP A 204 -29.36 3.51 4.99
CA ASP A 204 -28.74 2.39 4.28
C ASP A 204 -28.83 2.58 2.76
N ILE A 205 -27.76 2.19 2.05
CA ILE A 205 -27.79 2.14 0.59
C ILE A 205 -28.75 1.04 0.15
N LYS A 206 -29.73 1.38 -0.69
CA LYS A 206 -30.70 0.41 -1.19
C LYS A 206 -30.04 -0.52 -2.22
N PRO A 207 -30.27 -1.84 -2.16
CA PRO A 207 -29.81 -2.76 -3.19
C PRO A 207 -30.32 -2.33 -4.57
N SER A 208 -29.41 -2.11 -5.52
CA SER A 208 -29.74 -1.70 -6.88
C SER A 208 -28.69 -2.23 -7.86
N ASN A 209 -29.01 -2.16 -9.16
CA ASN A 209 -28.07 -2.49 -10.25
C ASN A 209 -27.25 -1.28 -10.72
N ASN A 210 -27.26 -0.17 -9.97
CA ASN A 210 -26.46 1.02 -10.27
C ASN A 210 -25.59 1.39 -9.06
N ILE A 211 -24.55 2.20 -9.30
CA ILE A 211 -23.61 2.60 -8.27
C ILE A 211 -23.83 4.02 -7.75
N GLU A 212 -24.87 4.72 -8.23
CA GLU A 212 -25.07 6.15 -8.02
C GLU A 212 -25.10 6.55 -6.54
N GLN A 213 -25.85 5.82 -5.70
CA GLN A 213 -25.88 6.08 -4.26
C GLN A 213 -24.51 5.90 -3.59
N HIS A 214 -23.74 4.89 -4.00
CA HIS A 214 -22.41 4.62 -3.47
C HIS A 214 -21.44 5.75 -3.84
N VAL A 215 -21.42 6.11 -5.13
CA VAL A 215 -20.55 7.17 -5.65
C VAL A 215 -20.90 8.50 -4.99
N LYS A 216 -22.17 8.91 -5.00
CA LYS A 216 -22.63 10.15 -4.36
C LYS A 216 -22.34 10.19 -2.86
N GLY A 217 -22.54 9.08 -2.16
CA GLY A 217 -22.22 8.96 -0.73
C GLY A 217 -20.74 9.20 -0.45
N MET A 218 -19.86 8.59 -1.25
CA MET A 218 -18.42 8.76 -1.14
C MET A 218 -17.96 10.16 -1.55
N THR A 219 -18.45 10.70 -2.68
CA THR A 219 -18.00 11.98 -3.23
C THR A 219 -18.43 13.15 -2.36
N ASN A 220 -19.64 13.12 -1.77
CA ASN A 220 -20.09 14.13 -0.81
C ASN A 220 -19.22 14.17 0.45
N LEU A 221 -18.88 13.01 1.02
CA LEU A 221 -18.03 12.94 2.20
C LEU A 221 -16.57 13.31 1.87
N SER A 222 -16.06 12.88 0.72
CA SER A 222 -14.70 13.23 0.25
C SER A 222 -14.56 14.73 0.09
N LYS A 223 -15.54 15.38 -0.55
CA LYS A 223 -15.53 16.83 -0.73
C LYS A 223 -15.45 17.57 0.60
N LEU A 224 -16.21 17.14 1.61
CA LEU A 224 -16.15 17.75 2.93
C LEU A 224 -14.77 17.59 3.60
N ILE A 225 -14.14 16.42 3.46
CA ILE A 225 -12.76 16.21 3.94
C ILE A 225 -11.78 17.13 3.19
N ASP A 226 -11.88 17.19 1.86
CA ASP A 226 -11.02 18.00 1.01
C ASP A 226 -11.17 19.50 1.32
N ASP A 227 -12.41 19.98 1.54
CA ASP A 227 -12.72 21.35 1.95
C ASP A 227 -12.04 21.68 3.29
N ILE A 228 -12.20 20.83 4.32
CA ILE A 228 -11.53 21.02 5.62
C ILE A 228 -10.00 21.05 5.44
N ARG A 229 -9.43 20.10 4.70
CA ARG A 229 -7.97 20.01 4.48
C ARG A 229 -7.42 21.27 3.81
N SER A 230 -8.17 21.84 2.87
CA SER A 230 -7.77 23.06 2.15
C SER A 230 -7.62 24.27 3.07
N GLU A 231 -8.40 24.34 4.15
CA GLU A 231 -8.36 25.42 5.14
C GLU A 231 -7.17 25.29 6.12
N LEU A 232 -6.58 24.10 6.26
CA LEU A 232 -5.52 23.84 7.24
C LEU A 232 -4.15 24.45 6.88
N GLN A 233 -3.94 24.82 5.60
CA GLN A 233 -2.70 25.43 5.08
C GLN A 233 -1.42 24.63 5.42
N ILE A 234 -1.48 23.30 5.33
CA ILE A 234 -0.35 22.42 5.64
C ILE A 234 0.62 22.37 4.46
N PRO A 235 1.94 22.53 4.68
CA PRO A 235 2.93 22.38 3.62
C PRO A 235 2.83 21.01 2.92
N SER A 236 2.87 21.00 1.59
CA SER A 236 2.67 19.78 0.80
C SER A 236 3.62 18.65 1.18
N HIS A 237 4.88 18.94 1.52
CA HIS A 237 5.86 17.93 1.93
C HIS A 237 5.53 17.25 3.28
N MET A 238 4.73 17.89 4.15
CA MET A 238 4.27 17.29 5.42
C MET A 238 3.06 16.37 5.23
N ILE A 239 2.24 16.61 4.19
CA ILE A 239 1.06 15.81 3.90
C ILE A 239 1.46 14.37 3.59
N LYS A 240 0.88 13.41 4.32
CA LYS A 240 1.17 11.99 4.11
C LYS A 240 0.51 11.44 2.85
N ASN A 241 -0.82 11.55 2.75
CA ASN A 241 -1.59 11.16 1.57
C ASN A 241 -2.72 12.17 1.34
N ASP A 242 -3.02 12.41 0.06
CA ASP A 242 -4.15 13.22 -0.41
C ASP A 242 -5.41 12.36 -0.59
N ALA A 243 -5.25 11.09 -0.95
CA ALA A 243 -6.31 10.11 -0.97
C ALA A 243 -5.79 8.69 -0.69
N ILE A 244 -6.70 7.86 -0.21
CA ILE A 244 -6.52 6.41 -0.13
C ILE A 244 -7.52 5.79 -1.10
N ILE A 245 -7.06 4.93 -2.00
CA ILE A 245 -7.93 4.22 -2.96
C ILE A 245 -7.87 2.74 -2.62
N TYR A 246 -9.02 2.10 -2.41
CA TYR A 246 -9.03 0.69 -2.01
C TYR A 246 -10.06 -0.13 -2.78
N CYS A 247 -9.70 -1.38 -3.07
CA CYS A 247 -10.60 -2.34 -3.68
C CYS A 247 -10.34 -3.72 -3.07
N MET A 248 -11.42 -4.40 -2.71
CA MET A 248 -11.32 -5.77 -2.22
C MET A 248 -10.93 -6.72 -3.36
N SER A 249 -10.05 -7.66 -3.07
CA SER A 249 -9.58 -8.68 -4.01
C SER A 249 -9.95 -10.09 -3.54
N MET A 250 -9.69 -11.10 -4.37
CA MET A 250 -9.56 -12.50 -3.95
C MET A 250 -8.22 -13.05 -4.43
N CYS A 251 -7.81 -14.21 -3.91
CA CYS A 251 -6.74 -14.98 -4.51
C CYS A 251 -6.99 -15.17 -6.01
N SER A 252 -5.96 -14.92 -6.83
CA SER A 252 -6.05 -14.84 -8.30
C SER A 252 -6.73 -16.07 -8.93
N PHE A 253 -6.41 -17.28 -8.45
CA PHE A 253 -6.99 -18.54 -8.95
C PHE A 253 -8.53 -18.63 -8.79
N LEU A 254 -9.14 -17.83 -7.91
CA LEU A 254 -10.58 -17.82 -7.66
C LEU A 254 -11.37 -17.04 -8.72
N TYR A 255 -10.73 -16.13 -9.46
CA TYR A 255 -11.40 -15.40 -10.55
C TYR A 255 -11.72 -16.29 -11.77
N LYS A 256 -11.05 -17.44 -11.90
CA LYS A 256 -11.23 -18.39 -13.00
C LYS A 256 -12.48 -19.25 -12.80
N GLN A 257 -13.65 -18.73 -13.19
CA GLN A 257 -14.95 -19.40 -12.99
C GLN A 257 -15.07 -20.82 -13.57
N ASN A 258 -14.29 -21.19 -14.59
CA ASN A 258 -14.30 -22.51 -15.21
C ASN A 258 -13.25 -23.47 -14.62
N SER A 259 -12.65 -23.14 -13.47
CA SER A 259 -11.70 -24.00 -12.77
C SER A 259 -12.36 -25.29 -12.26
N SER A 260 -11.56 -26.33 -12.02
CA SER A 260 -12.03 -27.59 -11.42
C SER A 260 -12.74 -27.35 -10.09
N LEU A 261 -12.14 -26.52 -9.23
CA LEU A 261 -12.68 -26.09 -7.94
C LEU A 261 -14.12 -25.59 -8.06
N TRP A 262 -14.37 -24.62 -8.94
CA TRP A 262 -15.70 -24.07 -9.10
C TRP A 262 -16.67 -25.05 -9.76
N ASN A 263 -16.23 -25.83 -10.74
CA ASN A 263 -17.07 -26.81 -11.41
C ASN A 263 -17.57 -27.90 -10.44
N GLU A 264 -16.77 -28.31 -9.47
CA GLU A 264 -17.18 -29.25 -8.43
C GLU A 264 -18.27 -28.66 -7.52
N ILE A 265 -18.14 -27.38 -7.14
CA ILE A 265 -19.15 -26.67 -6.35
C ILE A 265 -20.45 -26.50 -7.18
N TYR A 266 -20.35 -26.09 -8.44
CA TYR A 266 -21.51 -25.88 -9.31
C TYR A 266 -22.35 -27.14 -9.53
N ARG A 267 -21.74 -28.33 -9.52
CA ARG A 267 -22.46 -29.61 -9.65
C ARG A 267 -23.38 -29.90 -8.46
N LYS A 268 -23.10 -29.31 -7.30
CA LYS A 268 -23.89 -29.48 -6.06
C LYS A 268 -25.06 -28.49 -5.95
N LEU A 269 -25.15 -27.52 -6.86
CA LEU A 269 -26.12 -26.43 -6.80
C LEU A 269 -27.11 -26.50 -7.96
N ASP A 270 -28.38 -26.22 -7.69
CA ASP A 270 -29.37 -25.96 -8.74
C ASP A 270 -29.03 -24.68 -9.53
N LYS A 271 -29.80 -24.40 -10.59
CA LYS A 271 -29.52 -23.26 -11.47
C LYS A 271 -29.59 -21.91 -10.76
N PRO A 272 -30.66 -21.57 -9.99
CA PRO A 272 -30.73 -20.30 -9.27
C PRO A 272 -29.53 -20.06 -8.34
N LYS A 273 -29.16 -21.06 -7.53
CA LYS A 273 -28.02 -20.95 -6.58
C LYS A 273 -26.70 -20.81 -7.30
N ARG A 274 -26.51 -21.54 -8.40
CA ARG A 274 -25.31 -21.47 -9.23
C ARG A 274 -25.14 -20.10 -9.90
N ASP A 275 -26.23 -19.52 -10.39
CA ASP A 275 -26.22 -18.19 -11.00
C ASP A 275 -25.95 -17.11 -9.95
N PHE A 276 -26.50 -17.25 -8.73
CA PHE A 276 -26.17 -16.39 -7.60
C PHE A 276 -24.68 -16.47 -7.24
N LEU A 277 -24.12 -17.67 -7.06
CA LEU A 277 -22.69 -17.85 -6.77
C LEU A 277 -21.82 -17.18 -7.83
N LYS A 278 -22.13 -17.38 -9.12
CA LYS A 278 -21.39 -16.80 -10.24
C LYS A 278 -21.43 -15.27 -10.25
N ASN A 279 -22.62 -14.68 -10.11
CA ASN A 279 -22.83 -13.27 -10.40
C ASN A 279 -22.80 -12.38 -9.13
N ALA A 280 -23.25 -12.89 -7.99
CA ALA A 280 -23.33 -12.15 -6.74
C ALA A 280 -22.08 -12.28 -5.87
N ILE A 281 -21.38 -13.41 -5.92
CA ILE A 281 -20.20 -13.69 -5.08
C ILE A 281 -18.91 -13.58 -5.90
N ILE A 282 -18.80 -14.26 -7.05
CA ILE A 282 -17.53 -14.35 -7.79
C ILE A 282 -17.32 -13.17 -8.76
N ARG A 283 -18.33 -12.81 -9.56
CA ARG A 283 -18.25 -11.76 -10.59
C ARG A 283 -19.09 -10.53 -10.27
N ASN A 284 -19.31 -10.24 -8.98
CA ASN A 284 -19.98 -9.02 -8.59
C ASN A 284 -19.17 -7.81 -9.09
N LYS A 285 -19.76 -6.98 -9.95
CA LYS A 285 -19.08 -5.81 -10.52
C LYS A 285 -19.21 -4.55 -9.68
N LEU A 286 -20.21 -4.50 -8.80
CA LEU A 286 -20.61 -3.31 -8.09
C LEU A 286 -19.90 -3.25 -6.73
N PHE A 287 -20.51 -2.62 -5.73
CA PHE A 287 -19.97 -2.47 -4.38
C PHE A 287 -20.37 -3.61 -3.44
N SER A 288 -20.51 -4.84 -3.96
CA SER A 288 -21.06 -6.01 -3.27
C SER A 288 -22.57 -6.01 -3.08
N ASN A 289 -23.29 -5.08 -3.73
CA ASN A 289 -24.75 -5.14 -3.87
C ASN A 289 -25.14 -6.08 -5.01
N PHE A 290 -26.31 -6.72 -4.87
CA PHE A 290 -26.86 -7.61 -5.88
C PHE A 290 -28.38 -7.59 -5.83
N THR A 291 -29.04 -7.58 -6.99
CA THR A 291 -30.49 -7.80 -7.10
C THR A 291 -30.75 -9.09 -7.84
N ILE A 292 -31.62 -9.94 -7.31
CA ILE A 292 -32.06 -11.17 -7.98
C ILE A 292 -33.20 -10.81 -8.93
N SER A 293 -33.00 -11.00 -10.24
CA SER A 293 -33.99 -10.66 -11.27
C SER A 293 -34.93 -11.81 -11.65
N ASN A 294 -34.79 -13.00 -11.05
CA ASN A 294 -35.56 -14.20 -11.41
C ASN A 294 -36.67 -14.56 -10.40
N ALA A 295 -37.70 -15.26 -10.88
CA ALA A 295 -38.92 -15.62 -10.14
C ALA A 295 -38.76 -16.72 -9.06
N GLU A 296 -37.70 -17.55 -9.13
CA GLU A 296 -37.39 -18.53 -8.09
C GLU A 296 -36.53 -17.85 -7.02
N VAL A 297 -37.21 -17.15 -6.11
CA VAL A 297 -36.59 -16.52 -4.94
C VAL A 297 -36.15 -17.64 -3.99
N PHE A 298 -34.84 -17.80 -3.81
CA PHE A 298 -34.28 -18.59 -2.70
C PHE A 298 -33.54 -17.65 -1.74
N ASN A 299 -33.50 -18.03 -0.48
CA ASN A 299 -32.73 -17.32 0.52
C ASN A 299 -31.28 -17.87 0.53
N PRO A 300 -30.25 -17.06 0.21
CA PRO A 300 -28.87 -17.52 0.15
C PRO A 300 -28.31 -18.02 1.50
N TYR A 301 -28.94 -17.64 2.62
CA TYR A 301 -28.51 -18.07 3.94
C TYR A 301 -28.99 -19.47 4.32
N ASP A 302 -29.97 -20.03 3.60
CA ASP A 302 -30.55 -21.34 3.89
C ASP A 302 -29.77 -22.49 3.22
N ASP A 303 -29.03 -22.20 2.14
CA ASP A 303 -28.18 -23.19 1.48
C ASP A 303 -26.79 -23.24 2.14
N PRO A 304 -26.32 -24.39 2.67
CA PRO A 304 -25.06 -24.45 3.43
C PRO A 304 -23.82 -24.00 2.63
N ILE A 305 -23.78 -24.27 1.32
CA ILE A 305 -22.64 -23.92 0.47
C ILE A 305 -22.64 -22.42 0.21
N ILE A 306 -23.79 -21.87 -0.21
CA ILE A 306 -23.91 -20.43 -0.50
C ILE A 306 -23.75 -19.60 0.79
N SER A 307 -24.38 -20.03 1.88
CA SER A 307 -24.34 -19.34 3.18
C SER A 307 -22.91 -19.28 3.72
N GLY A 308 -22.14 -20.37 3.64
CA GLY A 308 -20.73 -20.39 4.03
C GLY A 308 -19.89 -19.38 3.25
N LEU A 309 -19.92 -19.47 1.91
CA LEU A 309 -19.15 -18.56 1.04
C LEU A 309 -19.59 -17.09 1.20
N LEU A 310 -20.88 -16.84 1.34
CA LEU A 310 -21.42 -15.48 1.50
C LEU A 310 -21.00 -14.86 2.84
N ARG A 311 -21.12 -15.60 3.95
CA ARG A 311 -20.73 -15.13 5.28
C ARG A 311 -19.23 -14.85 5.36
N GLU A 312 -18.43 -15.70 4.77
CA GLU A 312 -16.98 -15.52 4.70
C GLU A 312 -16.65 -14.25 3.92
N ARG A 313 -17.31 -14.02 2.77
CA ARG A 313 -17.18 -12.76 2.02
C ARG A 313 -17.58 -11.53 2.79
N GLN A 314 -18.67 -11.58 3.54
CA GLN A 314 -19.12 -10.46 4.36
C GLN A 314 -18.12 -10.16 5.47
N THR A 315 -17.56 -11.19 6.09
CA THR A 315 -16.57 -11.09 7.16
C THR A 315 -15.28 -10.45 6.65
N GLU A 316 -14.72 -10.98 5.55
CA GLU A 316 -13.54 -10.40 4.91
C GLU A 316 -13.77 -8.95 4.49
N LEU A 317 -14.94 -8.63 3.92
CA LEU A 317 -15.31 -7.26 3.53
C LEU A 317 -15.38 -6.32 4.71
N ASN A 318 -15.96 -6.76 5.81
CA ASN A 318 -16.04 -5.95 7.02
C ASN A 318 -14.63 -5.66 7.57
N LEU A 319 -13.79 -6.68 7.67
CA LEU A 319 -12.43 -6.55 8.19
C LEU A 319 -11.57 -5.62 7.31
N PHE A 320 -11.55 -5.85 6.00
CA PHE A 320 -10.82 -5.02 5.05
C PHE A 320 -11.29 -3.56 5.08
N ALA A 321 -12.61 -3.34 5.17
CA ALA A 321 -13.15 -1.99 5.30
C ALA A 321 -12.76 -1.35 6.65
N SER A 322 -12.59 -2.11 7.74
CA SER A 322 -12.13 -1.58 9.04
C SER A 322 -10.67 -1.16 8.96
N VAL A 323 -9.82 -1.96 8.30
CA VAL A 323 -8.42 -1.59 8.00
C VAL A 323 -8.39 -0.26 7.21
N ALA A 324 -9.13 -0.15 6.11
CA ALA A 324 -9.19 1.09 5.32
C ALA A 324 -9.74 2.29 6.13
N THR A 325 -10.67 2.03 7.06
CA THR A 325 -11.20 3.04 7.99
C THR A 325 -10.11 3.56 8.92
N ILE A 326 -9.34 2.68 9.55
CA ILE A 326 -8.25 3.07 10.46
C ILE A 326 -7.21 3.92 9.71
N VAL A 327 -6.82 3.51 8.49
CA VAL A 327 -5.87 4.27 7.66
C VAL A 327 -6.45 5.65 7.31
N GLY A 328 -7.72 5.74 6.90
CA GLY A 328 -8.40 6.99 6.58
C GLY A 328 -8.47 7.96 7.76
N VAL A 329 -8.85 7.45 8.93
CA VAL A 329 -8.93 8.22 10.18
C VAL A 329 -7.55 8.72 10.60
N ASN A 330 -6.53 7.86 10.57
CA ASN A 330 -5.18 8.21 11.00
C ASN A 330 -4.51 9.28 10.13
N GLN A 331 -4.91 9.41 8.87
CA GLN A 331 -4.30 10.35 7.92
C GLN A 331 -5.20 11.55 7.58
N PHE A 332 -6.40 11.57 8.15
CA PHE A 332 -7.48 12.50 7.81
C PHE A 332 -7.64 12.66 6.29
N ALA A 333 -7.61 11.54 5.57
CA ALA A 333 -7.63 11.49 4.12
C ALA A 333 -8.91 10.80 3.62
N PRO A 334 -9.48 11.21 2.48
CA PRO A 334 -10.60 10.51 1.87
C PRO A 334 -10.15 9.12 1.43
N ALA A 335 -10.77 8.09 2.02
CA ALA A 335 -10.57 6.70 1.65
C ALA A 335 -11.72 6.22 0.76
N LEU A 336 -11.47 6.12 -0.54
CA LEU A 336 -12.46 5.90 -1.60
C LEU A 336 -12.39 4.46 -2.09
N ARG A 337 -13.52 3.76 -2.01
CA ARG A 337 -13.64 2.38 -2.51
C ARG A 337 -13.87 2.40 -4.01
N LEU A 338 -13.19 1.53 -4.75
CA LEU A 338 -13.51 1.25 -6.15
C LEU A 338 -14.54 0.12 -6.29
N PRO A 339 -15.33 0.10 -7.38
CA PRO A 339 -16.25 -1.00 -7.66
C PRO A 339 -15.46 -2.29 -7.93
N ASN A 340 -16.01 -3.43 -7.51
CA ASN A 340 -15.34 -4.75 -7.63
C ASN A 340 -15.00 -5.13 -9.08
N GLY A 341 -15.68 -4.53 -10.08
CA GLY A 341 -15.43 -4.74 -11.51
C GLY A 341 -13.97 -4.59 -11.93
N VAL A 342 -13.25 -3.64 -11.31
CA VAL A 342 -11.84 -3.34 -11.66
C VAL A 342 -10.91 -4.54 -11.44
N MET A 343 -11.30 -5.49 -10.58
CA MET A 343 -10.55 -6.73 -10.30
C MET A 343 -10.82 -7.85 -11.30
N LEU A 344 -11.78 -7.72 -12.20
CA LEU A 344 -12.29 -8.84 -13.01
C LEU A 344 -11.56 -9.02 -14.35
N HIS A 345 -10.46 -8.31 -14.57
CA HIS A 345 -9.77 -8.18 -15.88
C HIS A 345 -8.51 -9.04 -16.05
N HIS A 346 -8.41 -10.16 -15.34
CA HIS A 346 -7.27 -11.08 -15.41
C HIS A 346 -6.97 -11.56 -16.84
N ASP A 347 -7.99 -11.75 -17.67
CA ASP A 347 -7.80 -12.15 -19.08
C ASP A 347 -7.15 -11.03 -19.92
N LEU A 348 -7.45 -9.75 -19.65
CA LEU A 348 -6.78 -8.63 -20.30
C LEU A 348 -5.32 -8.53 -19.86
N LEU A 349 -5.06 -8.71 -18.55
CA LEU A 349 -3.71 -8.70 -17.97
C LEU A 349 -2.84 -9.84 -18.54
N LYS A 350 -3.37 -11.05 -18.63
CA LYS A 350 -2.67 -12.19 -19.26
C LYS A 350 -2.31 -11.94 -20.73
N ASN A 351 -3.19 -11.27 -21.47
CA ASN A 351 -2.91 -10.92 -22.86
C ASN A 351 -1.78 -9.87 -22.96
N ILE A 352 -1.75 -8.89 -22.06
CA ILE A 352 -0.65 -7.91 -21.97
C ILE A 352 0.65 -8.64 -21.62
N LEU A 353 0.64 -9.52 -20.62
CA LEU A 353 1.82 -10.29 -20.22
C LEU A 353 2.36 -11.15 -21.36
N SER A 354 1.49 -11.86 -22.08
CA SER A 354 1.90 -12.70 -23.22
C SER A 354 2.66 -11.90 -24.29
N LEU A 355 2.25 -10.66 -24.55
CA LEU A 355 2.92 -9.75 -25.49
C LEU A 355 4.26 -9.22 -24.97
N ILE A 356 4.40 -9.04 -23.65
CA ILE A 356 5.67 -8.67 -22.99
C ILE A 356 6.66 -9.83 -23.08
N CYS A 357 6.22 -11.05 -22.73
CA CYS A 357 7.07 -12.25 -22.72
C CYS A 357 7.49 -12.71 -24.13
N ASN A 358 6.68 -12.44 -25.15
CA ASN A 358 6.93 -12.84 -26.53
C ASN A 358 6.88 -11.64 -27.48
N PRO A 359 7.91 -10.76 -27.44
CA PRO A 359 7.94 -9.58 -28.29
C PRO A 359 8.13 -9.97 -29.76
N SER A 360 7.38 -9.30 -30.63
CA SER A 360 7.41 -9.38 -32.08
C SER A 360 7.53 -7.97 -32.67
N ARG A 361 7.79 -7.84 -33.98
CA ARG A 361 7.81 -6.53 -34.65
C ARG A 361 6.53 -5.70 -34.48
N LYS A 362 5.38 -6.33 -34.18
CA LYS A 362 4.11 -5.65 -33.93
C LYS A 362 3.77 -5.49 -32.44
N SER A 363 4.60 -6.03 -31.54
CA SER A 363 4.27 -6.09 -30.12
C SER A 363 4.19 -4.71 -29.48
N HIS A 364 5.04 -3.75 -29.84
CA HIS A 364 4.96 -2.40 -29.27
C HIS A 364 3.59 -1.73 -29.53
N ARG A 365 3.12 -1.70 -30.78
CA ARG A 365 1.79 -1.14 -31.13
C ARG A 365 0.66 -1.92 -30.45
N ASN A 366 0.75 -3.24 -30.42
CA ASN A 366 -0.27 -4.08 -29.80
C ASN A 366 -0.31 -3.90 -28.27
N LEU A 367 0.84 -3.79 -27.61
CA LEU A 367 0.94 -3.52 -26.17
C LEU A 367 0.29 -2.18 -25.83
N ASN A 368 0.63 -1.13 -26.57
CA ASN A 368 0.02 0.18 -26.40
C ASN A 368 -1.50 0.14 -26.54
N ALA A 369 -2.01 -0.53 -27.58
CA ALA A 369 -3.46 -0.68 -27.78
C ALA A 369 -4.13 -1.48 -26.64
N LYS A 370 -3.49 -2.55 -26.14
CA LYS A 370 -4.05 -3.37 -25.04
C LYS A 370 -4.03 -2.65 -23.70
N LEU A 371 -2.98 -1.89 -23.40
CA LEU A 371 -2.89 -1.06 -22.19
C LEU A 371 -3.88 0.11 -22.24
N LYS A 372 -4.06 0.76 -23.40
CA LYS A 372 -5.10 1.77 -23.61
C LYS A 372 -6.49 1.19 -23.33
N ASN A 373 -6.82 0.03 -23.91
CA ASN A 373 -8.08 -0.66 -23.66
C ASN A 373 -8.26 -1.06 -22.20
N TYR A 374 -7.20 -1.52 -21.53
CA TYR A 374 -7.25 -1.83 -20.10
C TYR A 374 -7.57 -0.59 -19.27
N SER A 375 -6.84 0.50 -19.48
CA SER A 375 -7.07 1.80 -18.82
C SER A 375 -8.49 2.34 -19.07
N GLU A 376 -8.98 2.33 -20.31
CA GLU A 376 -10.34 2.75 -20.67
C GLU A 376 -11.42 1.89 -19.99
N THR A 377 -11.19 0.57 -19.90
CA THR A 377 -12.08 -0.36 -19.21
C THR A 377 -12.17 0.00 -17.72
N LEU A 378 -11.03 0.21 -17.06
CA LEU A 378 -11.01 0.62 -15.65
C LEU A 378 -11.72 1.95 -15.43
N LYS A 379 -11.42 2.96 -16.26
CA LYS A 379 -12.05 4.29 -16.14
C LYS A 379 -13.56 4.23 -16.29
N LYS A 380 -14.06 3.41 -17.22
CA LYS A 380 -15.49 3.21 -17.43
C LYS A 380 -16.16 2.57 -16.22
N GLU A 381 -15.52 1.58 -15.59
CA GLU A 381 -16.08 0.90 -14.42
C GLU A 381 -16.05 1.75 -13.17
N ILE A 382 -14.97 2.53 -12.96
CA ILE A 382 -14.86 3.45 -11.83
C ILE A 382 -15.85 4.61 -11.97
N GLY A 383 -15.99 5.15 -13.19
CA GLY A 383 -16.81 6.32 -13.49
C GLY A 383 -16.10 7.65 -13.17
N GLN A 384 -16.42 8.69 -13.94
CA GLN A 384 -15.69 9.97 -13.89
C GLN A 384 -15.78 10.66 -12.52
N GLU A 385 -16.95 10.66 -11.88
CA GLU A 385 -17.15 11.34 -10.59
C GLU A 385 -16.25 10.76 -9.49
N LEU A 386 -16.12 9.43 -9.45
CA LEU A 386 -15.26 8.75 -8.49
C LEU A 386 -13.77 8.88 -8.84
N LEU A 387 -13.41 8.88 -10.13
CA LEU A 387 -12.05 9.19 -10.59
C LEU A 387 -11.63 10.59 -10.15
N ASP A 388 -12.48 11.59 -10.38
CA ASP A 388 -12.23 12.98 -10.00
C ASP A 388 -12.05 13.09 -8.49
N ALA A 389 -12.95 12.50 -7.69
CA ALA A 389 -12.80 12.47 -6.24
C ALA A 389 -11.51 11.77 -5.77
N SER A 390 -11.01 10.80 -6.54
CA SER A 390 -9.82 10.02 -6.16
C SER A 390 -8.50 10.68 -6.55
N LEU A 391 -8.44 11.38 -7.69
CA LEU A 391 -7.17 11.79 -8.31
C LEU A 391 -7.08 13.28 -8.63
N LYS A 392 -8.20 13.98 -8.83
CA LYS A 392 -8.16 15.38 -9.27
C LYS A 392 -7.61 16.27 -8.15
N ASN A 393 -6.59 17.07 -8.47
CA ASN A 393 -5.87 17.93 -7.52
C ASN A 393 -5.23 17.16 -6.34
N LYS A 394 -4.97 15.86 -6.52
CA LYS A 394 -4.34 14.99 -5.52
C LYS A 394 -3.07 14.43 -6.12
N ASN A 395 -1.97 14.44 -5.38
CA ASN A 395 -0.67 13.96 -5.88
C ASN A 395 -0.20 12.73 -5.11
N LYS A 396 -0.44 12.68 -3.80
CA LYS A 396 0.05 11.62 -2.91
C LYS A 396 -1.03 10.57 -2.69
N ILE A 397 -0.88 9.41 -3.30
CA ILE A 397 -1.92 8.37 -3.35
C ILE A 397 -1.40 7.08 -2.72
N LEU A 398 -2.10 6.60 -1.69
CA LEU A 398 -1.92 5.24 -1.19
C LEU A 398 -3.02 4.35 -1.78
N THR A 399 -2.64 3.22 -2.36
CA THR A 399 -3.60 2.27 -2.93
C THR A 399 -3.56 0.94 -2.18
N MET A 400 -4.72 0.30 -2.04
CA MET A 400 -4.88 -1.02 -1.43
C MET A 400 -5.68 -1.91 -2.38
N CYS A 401 -4.99 -2.61 -3.27
CA CYS A 401 -5.58 -3.51 -4.26
C CYS A 401 -4.54 -4.45 -4.89
N ASP A 402 -5.01 -5.50 -5.60
CA ASP A 402 -4.14 -6.48 -6.28
C ASP A 402 -4.06 -6.31 -7.81
N PHE A 403 -4.66 -5.26 -8.38
CA PHE A 403 -4.54 -4.94 -9.80
C PHE A 403 -3.57 -3.76 -10.03
N PRO A 404 -2.93 -3.65 -11.21
CA PRO A 404 -1.99 -2.57 -11.52
C PRO A 404 -2.73 -1.24 -11.78
N ILE A 405 -3.26 -0.65 -10.71
CA ILE A 405 -3.96 0.64 -10.74
C ILE A 405 -3.06 1.76 -11.28
N GLU A 406 -1.75 1.62 -11.11
CA GLU A 406 -0.76 2.61 -11.51
C GLU A 406 -0.68 2.78 -13.05
N TRP A 407 -1.23 1.81 -13.80
CA TRP A 407 -1.34 1.84 -15.26
C TRP A 407 -2.57 2.59 -15.78
N ILE A 408 -3.48 3.04 -14.90
CA ILE A 408 -4.59 3.90 -15.33
C ILE A 408 -4.01 5.15 -15.97
N ASN A 409 -4.52 5.50 -17.15
CA ASN A 409 -4.08 6.66 -17.92
C ASN A 409 -5.02 7.85 -17.69
N ILE A 410 -4.46 8.93 -17.15
CA ILE A 410 -5.11 10.23 -16.95
C ILE A 410 -4.35 11.27 -17.79
N ASP A 411 -5.07 12.03 -18.60
CA ASP A 411 -4.53 13.09 -19.47
C ASP A 411 -3.33 12.67 -20.34
N GLY A 412 -3.33 11.42 -20.81
CA GLY A 412 -2.31 10.89 -21.72
C GLY A 412 -1.20 10.11 -21.00
N PHE A 413 -1.11 10.14 -19.67
CA PHE A 413 -0.03 9.50 -18.90
C PHE A 413 -0.55 8.47 -17.89
N PRO A 414 0.10 7.31 -17.74
CA PRO A 414 -0.09 6.42 -16.60
C PRO A 414 0.12 7.14 -15.27
N ILE A 415 -0.71 6.86 -14.25
CA ILE A 415 -0.66 7.60 -12.98
C ILE A 415 0.64 7.41 -12.20
N MET A 416 1.39 6.31 -12.39
CA MET A 416 2.75 6.15 -11.82
C MET A 416 3.73 7.24 -12.23
N PHE A 417 3.47 7.94 -13.34
CA PHE A 417 4.32 9.02 -13.81
C PHE A 417 3.73 10.39 -13.48
N THR A 418 2.50 10.50 -13.02
CA THR A 418 1.92 11.80 -12.65
C THR A 418 1.86 12.00 -11.14
N HIS A 419 1.63 10.93 -10.38
CA HIS A 419 1.38 10.95 -8.94
C HIS A 419 2.53 10.32 -8.14
N GLU A 420 2.62 10.68 -6.87
CA GLU A 420 3.35 9.90 -5.86
C GLU A 420 2.47 8.75 -5.38
N ILE A 421 2.55 7.60 -6.05
CA ILE A 421 1.69 6.45 -5.80
C ILE A 421 2.46 5.26 -5.24
N SER A 422 1.89 4.62 -4.21
CA SER A 422 2.35 3.32 -3.71
C SER A 422 1.16 2.37 -3.52
N ARG A 423 1.43 1.06 -3.51
CA ARG A 423 0.39 0.03 -3.40
C ARG A 423 0.67 -0.98 -2.30
N ILE A 424 -0.33 -1.24 -1.48
CA ILE A 424 -0.39 -2.34 -0.52
C ILE A 424 -1.21 -3.48 -1.16
N PRO A 425 -0.61 -4.65 -1.40
CA PRO A 425 -1.34 -5.83 -1.83
C PRO A 425 -2.38 -6.25 -0.80
N THR A 426 -3.56 -6.66 -1.27
CA THR A 426 -4.71 -7.01 -0.42
C THR A 426 -4.85 -8.50 -0.15
N THR A 427 -4.05 -9.33 -0.84
CA THR A 427 -3.96 -10.75 -0.58
C THR A 427 -2.50 -11.15 -0.30
N PRO A 428 -2.23 -11.90 0.80
CA PRO A 428 -3.18 -12.35 1.82
C PRO A 428 -3.62 -11.20 2.75
N GLY A 429 -4.82 -11.32 3.31
CA GLY A 429 -5.47 -10.26 4.12
C GLY A 429 -4.73 -9.91 5.40
N ASN A 430 -4.09 -10.88 6.04
CA ASN A 430 -3.26 -10.63 7.23
C ASN A 430 -2.08 -9.72 6.90
N LEU A 431 -1.38 -10.00 5.80
CA LEU A 431 -0.24 -9.19 5.37
C LEU A 431 -0.71 -7.78 4.99
N CYS A 432 -1.84 -7.66 4.30
CA CYS A 432 -2.46 -6.37 4.00
C CYS A 432 -2.72 -5.56 5.28
N SER A 433 -3.31 -6.18 6.30
CA SER A 433 -3.63 -5.53 7.58
C SER A 433 -2.37 -5.11 8.32
N GLN A 434 -1.38 -5.99 8.41
CA GLN A 434 -0.08 -5.68 9.03
C GLN A 434 0.60 -4.52 8.28
N LEU A 435 0.69 -4.58 6.95
CA LEU A 435 1.32 -3.53 6.16
C LEU A 435 0.61 -2.19 6.28
N ALA A 436 -0.72 -2.18 6.28
CA ALA A 436 -1.51 -0.97 6.34
C ALA A 436 -1.45 -0.28 7.72
N LEU A 437 -1.41 -1.08 8.79
CA LEU A 437 -1.60 -0.59 10.16
C LEU A 437 -0.31 -0.54 10.99
N THR A 438 0.72 -1.30 10.62
CA THR A 438 2.02 -1.28 11.30
C THR A 438 2.94 -0.22 10.69
N GLY A 439 3.88 0.25 11.51
CA GLY A 439 4.99 1.09 11.07
C GLY A 439 4.76 2.56 11.40
N GLN A 440 5.43 3.00 12.46
CA GLN A 440 5.69 4.41 12.71
C GLN A 440 6.47 5.01 11.53
N ARG A 441 6.42 6.33 11.41
CA ARG A 441 7.36 7.02 10.52
C ARG A 441 8.78 6.79 11.01
N ILE A 442 9.60 6.27 10.13
CA ILE A 442 11.03 6.07 10.35
C ILE A 442 11.72 7.31 9.79
N ILE A 443 12.22 8.18 10.68
CA ILE A 443 12.98 9.37 10.29
C ILE A 443 14.46 9.00 10.37
N LEU A 444 15.14 9.05 9.24
CA LEU A 444 16.54 8.66 9.11
C LEU A 444 17.34 9.82 8.49
N PRO A 445 18.55 10.13 9.01
CA PRO A 445 19.44 11.08 8.35
C PRO A 445 19.91 10.52 7.00
N TYR A 446 20.32 11.40 6.10
CA TYR A 446 20.83 10.99 4.78
C TYR A 446 21.96 9.95 4.88
N ASP A 447 22.81 10.06 5.90
CA ASP A 447 23.89 9.11 6.17
C ASP A 447 23.42 7.64 6.24
N ALA A 448 22.20 7.40 6.71
CA ALA A 448 21.62 6.06 6.80
C ALA A 448 21.31 5.41 5.44
N PHE A 449 21.38 6.18 4.33
CA PHE A 449 21.12 5.73 2.96
C PHE A 449 22.40 5.56 2.14
N LYS A 450 23.58 5.79 2.74
CA LYS A 450 24.88 5.67 2.05
C LYS A 450 25.37 4.24 1.95
N ASP A 451 25.05 3.39 2.92
CA ASP A 451 25.41 1.97 2.92
C ASP A 451 24.40 1.15 2.11
N ILE A 452 24.87 0.52 1.04
CA ILE A 452 24.05 -0.18 0.06
C ILE A 452 24.64 -1.56 -0.20
N LEU A 453 23.82 -2.60 -0.05
CA LEU A 453 24.20 -3.97 -0.42
C LEU A 453 23.55 -4.34 -1.74
N ILE A 454 24.37 -4.77 -2.71
CA ILE A 454 23.93 -5.39 -3.96
C ILE A 454 24.25 -6.88 -3.86
N ILE A 455 23.19 -7.70 -3.85
CA ILE A 455 23.28 -9.15 -3.83
C ILE A 455 23.04 -9.65 -5.25
N SER A 456 24.09 -10.17 -5.88
CA SER A 456 24.03 -10.79 -7.20
C SER A 456 24.02 -12.31 -7.11
N SER A 457 23.23 -12.95 -7.97
CA SER A 457 23.24 -14.40 -8.11
C SER A 457 22.96 -14.78 -9.57
N PHE A 458 24.04 -15.09 -10.29
CA PHE A 458 24.02 -15.56 -11.65
C PHE A 458 25.10 -16.61 -11.88
N LYS A 459 24.76 -17.60 -12.70
CA LYS A 459 25.73 -18.57 -13.22
C LYS A 459 26.84 -17.85 -13.96
N SER A 460 28.05 -18.39 -13.93
CA SER A 460 29.23 -17.80 -14.57
C SER A 460 29.05 -17.56 -16.08
N PHE A 461 28.22 -18.37 -16.73
CA PHE A 461 27.91 -18.30 -18.17
C PHE A 461 26.60 -17.58 -18.49
N ASP A 462 25.94 -16.98 -17.49
CA ASP A 462 24.70 -16.25 -17.73
C ASP A 462 24.97 -14.98 -18.56
N PRO A 463 24.29 -14.78 -19.70
CA PRO A 463 24.58 -13.67 -20.61
C PRO A 463 24.28 -12.28 -20.02
N ILE A 464 23.42 -12.19 -18.99
CA ILE A 464 23.02 -10.91 -18.42
C ILE A 464 23.76 -10.56 -17.12
N LYS A 465 24.59 -11.46 -16.60
CA LYS A 465 25.34 -11.28 -15.33
C LYS A 465 26.11 -9.96 -15.23
N GLY A 466 26.65 -9.46 -16.35
CA GLY A 466 27.46 -8.24 -16.38
C GLY A 466 26.68 -6.94 -16.55
N HIS A 467 25.37 -6.97 -16.77
CA HIS A 467 24.61 -5.79 -17.19
C HIS A 467 24.50 -4.72 -16.10
N LEU A 468 24.22 -5.12 -14.85
CA LEU A 468 24.19 -4.18 -13.73
C LEU A 468 25.57 -3.56 -13.50
N ASN A 469 26.62 -4.38 -13.39
CA ASN A 469 27.99 -3.90 -13.16
C ASN A 469 28.44 -2.92 -14.25
N SER A 470 28.14 -3.23 -15.51
CA SER A 470 28.44 -2.33 -16.64
C SER A 470 27.71 -0.99 -16.54
N SER A 471 26.46 -1.01 -16.03
CA SER A 471 25.67 0.20 -15.83
C SER A 471 26.17 1.04 -14.65
N LEU A 472 26.67 0.40 -13.59
CA LEU A 472 27.27 1.08 -12.44
C LEU A 472 28.63 1.71 -12.78
N GLU A 473 29.43 1.06 -13.61
CA GLU A 473 30.81 1.46 -13.91
C GLU A 473 30.91 2.89 -14.46
N TYR A 474 30.00 3.28 -15.36
CA TYR A 474 29.96 4.64 -15.89
C TYR A 474 29.85 5.68 -14.77
N PHE A 475 28.98 5.44 -13.78
CA PHE A 475 28.77 6.39 -12.69
C PHE A 475 29.92 6.39 -11.69
N LYS A 476 30.45 5.20 -11.36
CA LYS A 476 31.62 5.02 -10.49
C LYS A 476 32.85 5.75 -11.04
N SER A 477 33.19 5.49 -12.31
CA SER A 477 34.35 6.08 -12.98
C SER A 477 34.30 7.61 -13.09
N ASN A 478 33.11 8.21 -12.99
CA ASN A 478 32.91 9.67 -13.01
C ASN A 478 32.74 10.28 -11.59
N GLY A 479 32.95 9.51 -10.52
CA GLY A 479 32.87 9.98 -9.14
C GLY A 479 31.45 10.25 -8.64
N PHE A 480 30.41 9.82 -9.37
CA PHE A 480 29.02 10.10 -9.01
C PHE A 480 28.55 9.33 -7.76
N TYR A 481 29.31 8.33 -7.31
CA TYR A 481 29.00 7.51 -6.13
C TYR A 481 30.03 7.69 -5.00
N ASP A 482 30.89 8.71 -5.05
CA ASP A 482 32.00 8.89 -4.08
C ASP A 482 31.53 9.01 -2.62
N ASN A 483 30.26 9.37 -2.41
CA ASN A 483 29.64 9.47 -1.09
C ASN A 483 28.79 8.25 -0.69
N LEU A 484 28.74 7.20 -1.51
CA LEU A 484 28.04 5.96 -1.24
C LEU A 484 29.04 4.83 -0.94
N ASN A 485 28.68 3.95 -0.01
CA ASN A 485 29.37 2.70 0.26
C ASN A 485 28.57 1.56 -0.37
N ILE A 486 28.92 1.19 -1.60
CA ILE A 486 28.26 0.13 -2.36
C ILE A 486 29.06 -1.16 -2.20
N VAL A 487 28.47 -2.13 -1.52
CA VAL A 487 29.03 -3.48 -1.35
C VAL A 487 28.32 -4.43 -2.30
N GLU A 488 29.07 -5.01 -3.24
CA GLU A 488 28.58 -6.04 -4.16
C GLU A 488 29.04 -7.42 -3.69
N VAL A 489 28.08 -8.31 -3.43
CA VAL A 489 28.34 -9.71 -3.07
C VAL A 489 27.72 -10.64 -4.09
N ASN A 490 28.41 -11.75 -4.39
CA ASN A 490 27.83 -12.85 -5.15
C ASN A 490 27.53 -13.99 -4.19
N VAL A 491 26.29 -14.48 -4.19
CA VAL A 491 25.84 -15.59 -3.34
C VAL A 491 25.38 -16.75 -4.20
N ASP A 492 25.64 -17.98 -3.76
CA ASP A 492 25.36 -19.20 -4.52
C ASP A 492 24.44 -20.20 -3.77
N SER A 493 24.00 -19.87 -2.54
CA SER A 493 23.02 -20.65 -1.76
C SER A 493 22.14 -19.80 -0.83
N GLU A 494 20.99 -20.33 -0.38
CA GLU A 494 20.13 -19.71 0.64
C GLU A 494 20.91 -19.37 1.92
N SER A 495 21.85 -20.24 2.32
CA SER A 495 22.64 -20.04 3.54
C SER A 495 23.58 -18.84 3.45
N GLU A 496 24.23 -18.64 2.29
CA GLU A 496 25.07 -17.47 2.04
C GLU A 496 24.23 -16.20 1.97
N LEU A 497 23.07 -16.26 1.30
CA LEU A 497 22.12 -15.16 1.26
C LEU A 497 21.72 -14.72 2.68
N ILE A 498 21.31 -15.66 3.53
CA ILE A 498 20.93 -15.37 4.93
C ILE A 498 22.11 -14.75 5.69
N SER A 499 23.31 -15.30 5.52
CA SER A 499 24.53 -14.80 6.15
C SER A 499 24.81 -13.34 5.76
N GLU A 500 24.78 -13.00 4.47
CA GLU A 500 25.06 -11.63 4.00
C GLU A 500 23.98 -10.64 4.45
N LEU A 501 22.70 -11.03 4.40
CA LEU A 501 21.60 -10.21 4.92
C LEU A 501 21.74 -9.91 6.41
N ASN A 502 22.11 -10.90 7.23
CA ASN A 502 22.28 -10.73 8.67
C ASN A 502 23.52 -9.90 9.04
N LYS A 503 24.59 -9.95 8.23
CA LYS A 503 25.78 -9.10 8.42
C LYS A 503 25.48 -7.64 8.11
N PHE A 504 24.67 -7.38 7.09
CA PHE A 504 24.40 -6.03 6.62
C PHE A 504 23.58 -5.21 7.62
N GLN A 505 24.05 -3.98 7.89
CA GLN A 505 23.44 -3.06 8.86
C GLN A 505 22.76 -1.86 8.21
N GLY A 506 22.98 -1.64 6.90
CA GLY A 506 22.39 -0.54 6.15
C GLY A 506 20.91 -0.74 5.85
N ASN A 507 20.32 0.22 5.14
CA ASN A 507 18.87 0.28 4.93
C ASN A 507 18.40 -0.13 3.54
N ILE A 508 19.31 -0.23 2.56
CA ILE A 508 18.99 -0.50 1.15
C ILE A 508 19.67 -1.79 0.70
N VAL A 509 18.86 -2.74 0.22
CA VAL A 509 19.35 -3.95 -0.48
C VAL A 509 18.79 -3.97 -1.90
N ILE A 510 19.66 -4.27 -2.85
CA ILE A 510 19.32 -4.52 -4.25
C ILE A 510 19.58 -6.00 -4.53
N PHE A 511 18.56 -6.71 -5.00
CA PHE A 511 18.72 -8.07 -5.53
C PHE A 511 18.89 -8.00 -7.04
N ASP A 512 19.97 -8.55 -7.56
CA ASP A 512 20.27 -8.66 -8.99
C ASP A 512 20.43 -10.14 -9.37
N CYS A 513 19.32 -10.75 -9.78
CA CYS A 513 19.25 -12.18 -10.06
C CYS A 513 18.01 -12.51 -10.92
N HIS A 514 17.87 -13.77 -11.30
CA HIS A 514 16.60 -14.22 -11.90
C HIS A 514 15.50 -14.32 -10.85
N GLY A 515 14.29 -13.90 -11.24
CA GLY A 515 13.06 -14.09 -10.47
C GLY A 515 12.02 -14.78 -11.33
N ASN A 516 11.11 -15.53 -10.69
CA ASN A 516 9.94 -16.11 -11.35
C ASN A 516 8.86 -16.52 -10.33
N HIS A 517 7.78 -17.12 -10.80
CA HIS A 517 6.67 -17.61 -9.98
C HIS A 517 6.04 -18.88 -10.58
N GLY A 518 5.37 -19.67 -9.75
CA GLY A 518 4.68 -20.89 -10.19
C GLY A 518 3.21 -20.65 -10.57
N GLY A 519 2.94 -19.51 -11.22
CA GLY A 519 1.59 -19.12 -11.64
C GLY A 519 0.66 -18.67 -10.50
N GLU A 520 -0.65 -18.88 -10.67
CA GLU A 520 -1.71 -18.38 -9.75
C GLU A 520 -1.82 -19.15 -8.42
N LYS A 521 -1.08 -20.26 -8.27
CA LYS A 521 -1.25 -21.20 -7.14
C LYS A 521 0.00 -21.41 -6.29
N GLU A 522 1.19 -21.26 -6.86
CA GLU A 522 2.46 -21.50 -6.17
C GLU A 522 3.16 -20.17 -5.85
N HIS A 523 4.20 -20.24 -5.02
CA HIS A 523 4.96 -19.08 -4.57
C HIS A 523 5.86 -18.51 -5.68
N GLY A 524 6.23 -17.25 -5.52
CA GLY A 524 7.34 -16.61 -6.24
C GLY A 524 8.69 -16.96 -5.61
N TRP A 525 9.75 -16.95 -6.41
CA TRP A 525 11.11 -17.25 -5.93
C TRP A 525 12.17 -16.37 -6.61
N LEU A 526 13.31 -16.25 -5.93
CA LEU A 526 14.56 -15.74 -6.49
C LEU A 526 15.51 -16.91 -6.76
N CYS A 527 16.28 -16.85 -7.84
CA CYS A 527 17.29 -17.85 -8.17
C CYS A 527 18.61 -17.51 -7.46
N ILE A 528 18.95 -18.30 -6.44
CA ILE A 528 20.18 -18.15 -5.65
C ILE A 528 21.10 -19.33 -5.96
N GLY A 529 22.14 -19.11 -6.75
CA GLY A 529 22.89 -20.18 -7.41
C GLY A 529 21.98 -21.09 -8.25
N ASP A 530 21.92 -22.37 -7.87
CA ASP A 530 21.02 -23.36 -8.46
C ASP A 530 19.68 -23.52 -7.69
N GLU A 531 19.50 -22.80 -6.58
CA GLU A 531 18.33 -22.89 -5.70
C GLU A 531 17.22 -21.90 -6.10
N LYS A 532 15.96 -22.37 -6.03
CA LYS A 532 14.78 -21.50 -6.09
C LYS A 532 14.36 -21.15 -4.67
N VAL A 533 14.87 -20.03 -4.17
CA VAL A 533 14.61 -19.59 -2.80
C VAL A 533 13.24 -18.92 -2.73
N ASP A 534 12.34 -19.52 -1.96
CA ASP A 534 11.09 -18.87 -1.54
C ASP A 534 11.39 -17.86 -0.43
N VAL A 535 11.27 -16.58 -0.75
CA VAL A 535 11.58 -15.48 0.17
C VAL A 535 10.66 -15.46 1.38
N TRP A 536 9.47 -16.07 1.30
CA TRP A 536 8.61 -16.22 2.47
C TRP A 536 9.30 -17.01 3.58
N SER A 537 10.12 -18.01 3.23
CA SER A 537 10.81 -18.88 4.18
C SER A 537 11.95 -18.18 4.96
N LEU A 538 12.30 -16.94 4.59
CA LEU A 538 13.36 -16.16 5.23
C LEU A 538 12.91 -15.45 6.52
N ALA A 539 11.61 -15.40 6.79
CA ALA A 539 11.10 -14.76 8.00
C ALA A 539 11.66 -15.47 9.24
N ASN A 540 12.05 -14.69 10.25
CA ASN A 540 12.74 -15.15 11.47
C ASN A 540 14.12 -15.81 11.25
N LYS A 541 14.62 -15.91 10.00
CA LYS A 541 15.98 -16.40 9.69
C LYS A 541 16.93 -15.30 9.27
N SER A 542 16.41 -14.27 8.60
CA SER A 542 17.19 -13.15 8.08
C SER A 542 16.63 -11.81 8.52
N ARG A 543 17.52 -10.84 8.73
CA ARG A 543 17.16 -9.43 8.87
C ARG A 543 16.99 -8.83 7.48
N ILE A 544 15.76 -8.51 7.10
CA ILE A 544 15.47 -7.78 5.86
C ILE A 544 15.46 -6.27 6.13
N PRO A 545 16.29 -5.48 5.43
CA PRO A 545 16.27 -4.02 5.54
C PRO A 545 14.96 -3.39 5.06
N PRO A 546 14.64 -2.17 5.51
CA PRO A 546 13.36 -1.53 5.19
C PRO A 546 13.18 -1.22 3.70
N ILE A 547 14.24 -1.06 2.92
CA ILE A 547 14.18 -0.73 1.49
C ILE A 547 14.79 -1.85 0.66
N ILE A 548 13.96 -2.48 -0.18
CA ILE A 548 14.39 -3.51 -1.12
C ILE A 548 14.10 -3.08 -2.56
N ILE A 549 15.06 -3.31 -3.44
CA ILE A 549 14.94 -3.06 -4.87
C ILE A 549 15.18 -4.39 -5.61
N LEU A 550 14.20 -4.85 -6.38
CA LEU A 550 14.30 -6.10 -7.12
C LEU A 550 14.66 -5.83 -8.59
N SER A 551 15.94 -5.97 -8.92
CA SER A 551 16.45 -6.11 -10.29
C SER A 551 16.29 -7.58 -10.73
N ALA A 552 15.04 -8.04 -10.75
CA ALA A 552 14.68 -9.43 -11.05
C ALA A 552 13.30 -9.50 -11.71
N CYS A 553 13.09 -10.48 -12.58
CA CYS A 553 11.84 -10.67 -13.32
C CYS A 553 10.67 -11.12 -12.44
N SER A 554 9.45 -10.67 -12.76
CA SER A 554 8.18 -11.20 -12.23
C SER A 554 8.13 -11.41 -10.71
N THR A 555 8.61 -10.44 -9.93
CA THR A 555 8.68 -10.54 -8.46
C THR A 555 7.39 -10.12 -7.74
N HIS A 556 6.51 -9.42 -8.44
CA HIS A 556 5.12 -9.18 -8.05
C HIS A 556 4.23 -9.21 -9.32
N PRO A 557 4.06 -10.41 -9.92
CA PRO A 557 3.52 -10.55 -11.27
C PRO A 557 2.01 -10.32 -11.34
N ILE A 558 1.54 -9.74 -12.44
CA ILE A 558 0.10 -9.47 -12.68
C ILE A 558 -0.75 -10.73 -12.86
N ASP A 559 -0.13 -11.89 -13.12
CA ASP A 559 -0.79 -13.18 -13.31
C ASP A 559 -0.36 -14.24 -12.27
N GLY A 560 0.37 -13.84 -11.22
CA GLY A 560 0.80 -14.76 -10.18
C GLY A 560 -0.18 -14.91 -9.04
N SER A 561 0.27 -15.65 -8.02
CA SER A 561 -0.45 -15.82 -6.76
C SER A 561 -0.19 -14.64 -5.81
N HIS A 562 -0.92 -14.63 -4.70
CA HIS A 562 -0.68 -13.72 -3.58
C HIS A 562 0.69 -13.96 -2.91
N ALA A 563 1.29 -15.14 -3.08
CA ALA A 563 2.57 -15.50 -2.51
C ALA A 563 3.74 -15.01 -3.39
N SER A 564 3.77 -13.72 -3.71
CA SER A 564 4.83 -13.12 -4.53
C SER A 564 6.11 -12.90 -3.73
N VAL A 565 7.24 -12.69 -4.43
CA VAL A 565 8.53 -12.36 -3.78
C VAL A 565 8.42 -11.08 -2.95
N ALA A 566 7.79 -10.04 -3.51
CA ALA A 566 7.57 -8.78 -2.79
C ALA A 566 6.77 -8.97 -1.49
N ASN A 567 5.70 -9.77 -1.52
CA ASN A 567 4.92 -10.08 -0.31
C ASN A 567 5.73 -10.89 0.72
N GLY A 568 6.59 -11.80 0.26
CA GLY A 568 7.53 -12.52 1.12
C GLY A 568 8.50 -11.58 1.84
N LEU A 569 9.03 -10.57 1.15
CA LEU A 569 9.90 -9.56 1.75
C LEU A 569 9.19 -8.70 2.80
N PHE A 570 7.92 -8.35 2.55
CA PHE A 570 7.09 -7.66 3.55
C PHE A 570 6.86 -8.51 4.80
N ARG A 571 6.59 -9.81 4.64
CA ARG A 571 6.52 -10.76 5.77
C ARG A 571 7.83 -10.77 6.57
N CYS A 572 8.96 -10.55 5.92
CA CYS A 572 10.28 -10.55 6.55
C CYS A 572 10.72 -9.18 7.13
N GLY A 573 9.89 -8.13 7.01
CA GLY A 573 10.14 -6.83 7.66
C GLY A 573 10.47 -5.67 6.72
N ALA A 574 10.45 -5.86 5.38
CA ALA A 574 10.58 -4.75 4.45
C ALA A 574 9.44 -3.72 4.64
N VAL A 575 9.72 -2.44 4.39
CA VAL A 575 8.73 -1.36 4.43
C VAL A 575 8.38 -0.88 3.03
N SER A 576 9.37 -0.86 2.13
CA SER A 576 9.20 -0.56 0.71
C SER A 576 9.93 -1.59 -0.14
N VAL A 577 9.21 -2.10 -1.14
CA VAL A 577 9.78 -2.99 -2.16
C VAL A 577 9.49 -2.40 -3.53
N ILE A 578 10.52 -2.22 -4.35
CA ILE A 578 10.34 -2.01 -5.78
C ILE A 578 10.34 -3.38 -6.44
N GLY A 579 9.15 -3.83 -6.84
CA GLY A 579 8.93 -5.13 -7.50
C GLY A 579 8.65 -4.99 -8.99
N THR A 580 8.50 -6.12 -9.67
CA THR A 580 8.30 -6.21 -11.12
C THR A 580 7.07 -7.02 -11.50
N TYR A 581 6.27 -6.48 -12.42
CA TYR A 581 5.01 -7.08 -12.90
C TYR A 581 5.19 -8.21 -13.91
N ALA A 582 6.31 -8.21 -14.62
CA ALA A 582 6.61 -9.11 -15.74
C ALA A 582 8.13 -9.28 -15.88
N PRO A 583 8.61 -10.10 -16.84
CA PRO A 583 10.02 -10.10 -17.20
C PRO A 583 10.49 -8.72 -17.65
N ILE A 584 11.63 -8.28 -17.14
CA ILE A 584 12.26 -7.00 -17.45
C ILE A 584 13.54 -7.23 -18.25
N ARG A 585 13.90 -6.27 -19.10
CA ARG A 585 15.17 -6.28 -19.81
C ARG A 585 16.34 -5.98 -18.86
N ALA A 586 17.35 -6.85 -18.85
CA ALA A 586 18.48 -6.74 -17.92
C ALA A 586 19.33 -5.46 -18.11
N ASP A 587 19.48 -4.98 -19.35
CA ASP A 587 20.16 -3.70 -19.63
C ASP A 587 19.37 -2.51 -19.06
N HIS A 588 18.05 -2.51 -19.23
CA HIS A 588 17.18 -1.49 -18.62
C HIS A 588 17.20 -1.56 -17.09
N ALA A 589 17.18 -2.78 -16.52
CA ALA A 589 17.27 -3.02 -15.09
C ALA A 589 18.57 -2.47 -14.48
N GLY A 590 19.71 -2.75 -15.12
CA GLY A 590 21.00 -2.19 -14.71
C GLY A 590 21.00 -0.66 -14.73
N GLN A 591 20.46 -0.04 -15.78
CA GLN A 591 20.34 1.41 -15.88
C GLN A 591 19.33 2.02 -14.90
N PHE A 592 18.26 1.28 -14.57
CA PHE A 592 17.30 1.67 -13.55
C PHE A 592 18.00 1.77 -12.19
N VAL A 593 18.70 0.71 -11.77
CA VAL A 593 19.45 0.70 -10.51
C VAL A 593 20.52 1.78 -10.49
N ALA A 594 21.36 1.89 -11.53
CA ALA A 594 22.43 2.87 -11.57
C ALA A 594 21.91 4.32 -11.44
N ARG A 595 20.88 4.69 -12.19
CA ARG A 595 20.30 6.05 -12.09
C ARG A 595 19.60 6.30 -10.76
N LEU A 596 19.00 5.26 -10.15
CA LEU A 596 18.44 5.37 -8.80
C LEU A 596 19.53 5.62 -7.76
N LEU A 597 20.64 4.90 -7.82
CA LEU A 597 21.80 5.14 -6.94
C LEU A 597 22.39 6.53 -7.14
N HIS A 598 22.46 7.02 -8.39
CA HIS A 598 22.90 8.39 -8.67
C HIS A 598 21.95 9.42 -8.04
N ARG A 599 20.64 9.15 -8.04
CA ARG A 599 19.66 9.99 -7.34
C ARG A 599 19.88 9.97 -5.83
N VAL A 600 20.19 8.81 -5.24
CA VAL A 600 20.54 8.70 -3.82
C VAL A 600 21.81 9.49 -3.51
N ALA A 601 22.83 9.41 -4.36
CA ALA A 601 24.11 10.10 -4.20
C ALA A 601 24.00 11.64 -4.32
N VAL A 602 23.18 12.14 -5.25
CA VAL A 602 23.21 13.56 -5.63
C VAL A 602 21.94 14.32 -5.23
N PHE A 603 20.75 13.77 -5.52
CA PHE A 603 19.49 14.49 -5.31
C PHE A 603 19.12 14.55 -3.83
N ILE A 604 19.21 13.44 -3.11
CA ILE A 604 18.83 13.39 -1.70
C ILE A 604 19.62 14.41 -0.85
N PRO A 605 20.97 14.41 -0.82
CA PRO A 605 21.73 15.35 0.02
C PRO A 605 21.54 16.81 -0.38
N PHE A 606 21.12 17.08 -1.62
CA PHE A 606 20.78 18.43 -2.06
C PHE A 606 19.44 18.91 -1.49
N ILE A 607 18.41 18.07 -1.54
CA ILE A 607 17.06 18.48 -1.11
C ILE A 607 16.93 18.51 0.41
N VAL A 608 17.55 17.55 1.13
CA VAL A 608 17.40 17.43 2.59
C VAL A 608 17.92 18.64 3.36
N LYS A 609 18.85 19.41 2.78
CA LYS A 609 19.31 20.72 3.30
C LYS A 609 18.21 21.77 3.44
N ASN A 610 17.11 21.62 2.69
CA ASN A 610 16.02 22.59 2.67
C ASN A 610 14.74 22.05 3.30
N ARG A 611 14.49 20.72 3.24
CA ARG A 611 13.30 20.07 3.81
C ARG A 611 13.48 18.56 3.89
N THR A 612 12.68 17.92 4.74
CA THR A 612 12.55 16.46 4.70
C THR A 612 11.86 15.99 3.42
N ILE A 613 12.23 14.79 2.97
CA ILE A 613 11.59 14.09 1.84
C ILE A 613 11.20 12.68 2.25
N THR A 614 10.27 12.06 1.52
CA THR A 614 9.95 10.63 1.72
C THR A 614 10.66 9.75 0.71
N TRP A 615 10.87 8.48 1.03
CA TRP A 615 11.33 7.50 0.04
C TRP A 615 10.37 7.39 -1.15
N ARG A 616 9.06 7.54 -0.91
CA ARG A 616 8.06 7.60 -2.00
C ARG A 616 8.32 8.74 -2.97
N GLU A 617 8.63 9.92 -2.46
CA GLU A 617 8.95 11.09 -3.28
C GLU A 617 10.22 10.86 -4.12
N VAL A 618 11.26 10.25 -3.52
CA VAL A 618 12.49 9.87 -4.24
C VAL A 618 12.16 8.96 -5.42
N ILE A 619 11.41 7.89 -5.20
CA ILE A 619 11.07 6.92 -6.26
C ILE A 619 10.11 7.49 -7.27
N SER A 620 9.10 8.25 -6.87
CA SER A 620 8.12 8.83 -7.80
C SER A 620 8.78 9.82 -8.75
N GLY A 621 9.67 10.68 -8.25
CA GLY A 621 10.49 11.56 -9.09
C GLY A 621 11.42 10.78 -10.02
N PHE A 622 11.98 9.65 -9.55
CA PHE A 622 12.80 8.78 -10.36
C PHE A 622 12.02 8.07 -11.49
N LEU A 623 10.80 7.61 -11.21
CA LEU A 623 9.93 6.99 -12.21
C LEU A 623 9.52 7.99 -13.30
N LYS A 624 9.25 9.25 -12.93
CA LYS A 624 9.03 10.37 -13.88
C LYS A 624 10.22 10.56 -14.82
N MET A 625 11.44 10.63 -14.27
CA MET A 625 12.67 10.76 -15.06
C MET A 625 12.91 9.55 -15.96
N SER A 626 12.63 8.34 -15.46
CA SER A 626 12.80 7.09 -16.20
C SER A 626 11.81 6.99 -17.36
N TYR A 627 10.57 7.41 -17.17
CA TYR A 627 9.58 7.54 -18.25
C TYR A 627 10.06 8.51 -19.34
N SER A 628 10.55 9.70 -18.95
CA SER A 628 11.11 10.65 -19.92
C SER A 628 12.27 10.04 -20.71
N THR A 629 13.15 9.27 -20.06
CA THR A 629 14.19 8.52 -20.77
C THR A 629 13.60 7.51 -21.75
N ASP A 630 12.66 6.66 -21.33
CA ASP A 630 12.09 5.63 -22.20
C ASP A 630 11.43 6.24 -23.43
N VAL A 631 10.64 7.30 -23.25
CA VAL A 631 9.98 8.04 -24.34
C VAL A 631 11.01 8.65 -25.29
N LEU A 632 11.97 9.42 -24.77
CA LEU A 632 12.94 10.13 -25.61
C LEU A 632 13.87 9.15 -26.34
N SER A 633 14.25 8.05 -25.69
CA SER A 633 15.09 7.02 -26.29
C SER A 633 14.36 6.35 -27.45
N TYR A 634 13.10 5.96 -27.27
CA TYR A 634 12.29 5.40 -28.36
C TYR A 634 12.08 6.41 -29.50
N MET A 635 11.83 7.68 -29.19
CA MET A 635 11.70 8.72 -30.21
C MET A 635 13.00 8.93 -31.00
N ALA A 636 14.16 8.82 -30.37
CA ALA A 636 15.46 8.97 -31.02
C ALA A 636 15.90 7.71 -31.80
N GLU A 637 15.70 6.53 -31.22
CA GLU A 637 16.25 5.26 -31.71
C GLU A 637 15.31 4.53 -32.65
N ASP A 638 14.02 4.45 -32.34
CA ASP A 638 13.04 3.70 -33.13
C ASP A 638 12.30 4.61 -34.11
N MET A 639 11.81 5.76 -33.65
CA MET A 639 11.04 6.68 -34.50
C MET A 639 11.93 7.63 -35.33
N LYS A 640 13.21 7.78 -34.96
CA LYS A 640 14.16 8.73 -35.58
C LYS A 640 13.65 10.17 -35.63
N MET A 641 12.83 10.58 -34.67
CA MET A 641 12.25 11.92 -34.56
C MET A 641 13.15 12.92 -33.82
N LEU A 642 14.15 12.43 -33.08
CA LEU A 642 15.09 13.24 -32.31
C LEU A 642 16.53 12.95 -32.72
N THR A 643 17.34 14.00 -32.84
CA THR A 643 18.80 13.89 -32.87
C THR A 643 19.35 13.64 -31.47
N LYS A 644 20.61 13.19 -31.37
CA LYS A 644 21.30 13.01 -30.08
C LYS A 644 21.37 14.31 -29.26
N GLU A 645 21.51 15.45 -29.92
CA GLU A 645 21.57 16.76 -29.26
C GLU A 645 20.20 17.16 -28.71
N GLN A 646 19.14 17.02 -29.51
CA GLN A 646 17.76 17.28 -29.07
C GLN A 646 17.37 16.35 -27.91
N TYR A 647 17.69 15.06 -28.01
CA TYR A 647 17.49 14.10 -26.92
C TYR A 647 18.12 14.61 -25.61
N ARG A 648 19.41 14.97 -25.65
CA ARG A 648 20.16 15.39 -24.47
C ARG A 648 19.60 16.69 -23.87
N ASP A 649 19.24 17.65 -24.72
CA ASP A 649 18.67 18.92 -24.28
C ASP A 649 17.32 18.73 -23.60
N ILE A 650 16.38 18.01 -24.24
CA ILE A 650 15.06 17.73 -23.65
C ILE A 650 15.21 16.93 -22.36
N HIS A 651 16.08 15.91 -22.34
CA HIS A 651 16.31 15.07 -21.17
C HIS A 651 16.81 15.87 -19.97
N ASN A 652 17.80 16.75 -20.17
CA ASN A 652 18.32 17.61 -19.11
C ASN A 652 17.24 18.57 -18.57
N GLN A 653 16.47 19.21 -19.45
CA GLN A 653 15.41 20.13 -19.04
C GLN A 653 14.26 19.41 -18.33
N ALA A 654 13.86 18.23 -18.81
CA ALA A 654 12.84 17.40 -18.14
C ALA A 654 13.28 17.01 -16.73
N ASN A 655 14.53 16.59 -16.55
CA ASN A 655 15.08 16.26 -15.23
C ASN A 655 15.07 17.48 -14.29
N TYR A 656 15.39 18.67 -14.79
CA TYR A 656 15.32 19.91 -14.02
C TYR A 656 13.88 20.23 -13.58
N ILE A 657 12.91 20.14 -14.49
CA ILE A 657 11.48 20.36 -14.20
C ILE A 657 10.97 19.38 -13.13
N ILE A 658 11.31 18.10 -13.27
CA ILE A 658 10.89 17.06 -12.32
C ILE A 658 11.53 17.28 -10.94
N ASN A 659 12.84 17.53 -10.88
CA ASN A 659 13.56 17.67 -9.61
C ASN A 659 13.30 18.97 -8.87
N SER A 660 12.90 20.02 -9.58
CA SER A 660 12.41 21.27 -8.97
C SER A 660 10.97 21.15 -8.44
N ASN A 661 10.33 19.98 -8.59
CA ASN A 661 8.93 19.74 -8.25
C ASN A 661 8.00 20.76 -8.93
N ALA A 662 8.30 21.11 -10.18
CA ALA A 662 7.54 22.09 -10.91
C ALA A 662 6.11 21.56 -11.16
N PRO A 663 5.06 22.39 -10.97
CA PRO A 663 3.69 21.97 -11.27
C PRO A 663 3.56 21.65 -12.76
N GLU A 664 2.65 20.72 -13.07
CA GLU A 664 2.29 20.33 -14.45
C GLU A 664 3.50 19.89 -15.29
N TRP A 665 4.38 19.07 -14.72
CA TRP A 665 5.60 18.60 -15.38
C TRP A 665 5.32 17.91 -16.73
N THR A 666 4.19 17.20 -16.86
CA THR A 666 3.77 16.53 -18.10
C THR A 666 3.48 17.52 -19.22
N SER A 667 2.75 18.60 -18.93
CA SER A 667 2.49 19.68 -19.89
C SER A 667 3.79 20.31 -20.37
N LYS A 668 4.70 20.62 -19.44
CA LYS A 668 6.02 21.19 -19.79
C LYS A 668 6.87 20.22 -20.60
N PHE A 669 6.83 18.93 -20.29
CA PHE A 669 7.52 17.90 -21.06
C PHE A 669 7.00 17.81 -22.51
N ILE A 670 5.69 17.91 -22.70
CA ILE A 670 5.06 18.00 -24.03
C ILE A 670 5.54 19.24 -24.77
N SER A 671 5.54 20.41 -24.13
CA SER A 671 6.01 21.66 -24.75
C SER A 671 7.47 21.56 -25.19
N LEU A 672 8.35 20.96 -24.38
CA LEU A 672 9.75 20.74 -24.75
C LEU A 672 9.90 19.87 -25.99
N ILE A 673 9.14 18.77 -26.08
CA ILE A 673 9.16 17.91 -27.26
C ILE A 673 8.64 18.67 -28.48
N SER A 674 7.47 19.31 -28.34
CA SER A 674 6.79 20.11 -29.37
C SER A 674 7.72 21.13 -30.01
N GLU A 675 8.40 21.94 -29.20
CA GLU A 675 9.36 22.95 -29.67
C GLU A 675 10.50 22.33 -30.48
N LYS A 676 11.07 21.21 -30.01
CA LYS A 676 12.26 20.63 -30.63
C LYS A 676 11.96 19.85 -31.92
N ILE A 677 10.78 19.25 -32.04
CA ILE A 677 10.38 18.51 -33.25
C ILE A 677 9.55 19.34 -34.23
N GLY A 678 9.17 20.57 -33.86
CA GLY A 678 8.40 21.48 -34.70
C GLY A 678 6.96 21.01 -34.96
N LYS A 679 6.31 20.40 -33.97
CA LYS A 679 4.90 19.95 -34.03
C LYS A 679 4.05 20.64 -32.99
N ASP A 680 2.75 20.72 -33.22
CA ASP A 680 1.83 21.29 -32.23
C ASP A 680 1.74 20.40 -30.98
N GLU A 681 1.51 20.99 -29.80
CA GLU A 681 1.39 20.23 -28.54
C GLU A 681 0.28 19.18 -28.59
N SER A 682 -0.82 19.42 -29.33
CA SER A 682 -1.89 18.44 -29.52
C SER A 682 -1.41 17.22 -30.30
N GLU A 683 -0.58 17.41 -31.32
CA GLU A 683 0.01 16.30 -32.09
C GLU A 683 0.99 15.49 -31.23
N VAL A 684 1.76 16.16 -30.36
CA VAL A 684 2.66 15.49 -29.42
C VAL A 684 1.87 14.69 -28.39
N LYS A 685 0.76 15.23 -27.87
CA LYS A 685 -0.15 14.51 -26.98
C LYS A 685 -0.70 13.25 -27.63
N GLU A 686 -1.15 13.33 -28.88
CA GLU A 686 -1.63 12.16 -29.64
C GLU A 686 -0.51 11.14 -29.86
N LEU A 687 0.69 11.60 -30.22
CA LEU A 687 1.86 10.73 -30.37
C LEU A 687 2.14 9.94 -29.08
N ILE A 688 2.11 10.60 -27.93
CA ILE A 688 2.29 9.97 -26.62
C ILE A 688 1.16 9.00 -26.30
N ALA A 689 -0.08 9.42 -26.53
CA ALA A 689 -1.27 8.61 -26.27
C ALA A 689 -1.30 7.30 -27.08
N ASP A 690 -0.70 7.28 -28.27
CA ASP A 690 -0.73 6.12 -29.16
C ASP A 690 0.51 5.23 -29.08
N ASN A 691 1.66 5.74 -28.61
CA ASN A 691 2.94 5.00 -28.63
C ASN A 691 3.57 4.79 -27.25
N PHE A 692 3.16 5.52 -26.21
CA PHE A 692 3.81 5.48 -24.90
C PHE A 692 2.83 5.16 -23.76
N GLN A 693 1.78 4.38 -24.06
CA GLN A 693 0.97 3.65 -23.08
C GLN A 693 1.71 2.45 -22.49
N PHE A 694 2.74 1.96 -23.18
CA PHE A 694 3.72 1.01 -22.66
C PHE A 694 5.12 1.60 -22.74
N VAL A 695 5.83 1.61 -21.61
CA VAL A 695 7.29 1.78 -21.55
C VAL A 695 7.87 0.76 -20.56
N GLU A 696 9.15 0.43 -20.70
CA GLU A 696 9.81 -0.60 -19.87
C GLU A 696 9.74 -0.26 -18.37
N THR A 697 9.84 1.03 -18.02
CA THR A 697 9.70 1.51 -16.62
C THR A 697 8.34 1.15 -16.00
N MET A 698 7.28 0.95 -16.79
CA MET A 698 5.96 0.55 -16.27
C MET A 698 5.92 -0.85 -15.67
N LEU A 699 6.94 -1.67 -15.93
CA LEU A 699 7.05 -3.00 -15.37
C LEU A 699 7.44 -2.96 -13.88
N TYR A 700 7.91 -1.83 -13.36
CA TYR A 700 8.18 -1.65 -11.94
C TYR A 700 6.96 -1.15 -11.18
N SER A 701 6.81 -1.60 -9.93
CA SER A 701 5.80 -1.10 -9.00
C SER A 701 6.43 -0.78 -7.66
N GLN A 702 6.04 0.36 -7.09
CA GLN A 702 6.43 0.75 -5.74
C GLN A 702 5.39 0.22 -4.73
N LEU A 703 5.79 -0.77 -3.96
CA LEU A 703 4.92 -1.48 -3.03
C LEU A 703 5.20 -1.10 -1.57
N GLY A 704 4.21 -1.31 -0.71
CA GLY A 704 4.30 -1.12 0.74
C GLY A 704 3.99 0.32 1.18
N ARG A 705 4.70 0.79 2.20
CA ARG A 705 4.53 2.13 2.79
C ARG A 705 5.79 2.98 2.71
N PRO A 706 6.31 3.26 1.50
CA PRO A 706 7.50 4.10 1.31
C PRO A 706 7.35 5.52 1.88
N GLU A 707 6.12 6.00 2.07
CA GLU A 707 5.83 7.30 2.68
C GLU A 707 6.10 7.34 4.19
N ASN A 708 6.28 6.18 4.82
CA ASN A 708 6.70 6.10 6.22
C ASN A 708 8.21 6.27 6.40
N ILE A 709 9.01 6.16 5.33
CA ILE A 709 10.45 6.38 5.40
C ILE A 709 10.73 7.84 5.06
N ILE A 710 11.11 8.63 6.06
CA ILE A 710 11.41 10.05 5.95
C ILE A 710 12.93 10.24 6.02
N ILE A 711 13.44 11.01 5.07
CA ILE A 711 14.85 11.36 4.95
C ILE A 711 15.01 12.82 5.38
N CYS A 712 15.88 13.05 6.35
CA CYS A 712 16.31 14.37 6.80
C CYS A 712 17.78 14.61 6.47
N GLU A 713 18.28 15.80 6.81
CA GLU A 713 19.70 16.14 6.66
C GLU A 713 20.61 15.15 7.40
#